data_AF-A0A545TKE7-F1
#
_entry.id   AF-A0A545TKE7-F1
#
_cell.length_a   1.000
_cell.length_b   1.000
_cell.length_c   1.000
_cell.angle_alpha   90.00
_cell.angle_beta   90.00
_cell.angle_gamma   90.00
#
_symmetry.space_group_name_H-M   'P 1'
#
loop_
_entity.id
_entity.type
_entity.pdbx_description
1 polymer ?
#
loop_
_entity_poly.entity_id
_entity_poly.type
_entity_poly.pdbx_seq_one_letter_code
_entity_poly.pdbx_strand_id
1 'polypeptide(L)'
;MVMPLRRQMEALRGSRSDAGRSLEDTAQSDFALDQTPYEERKSLRPQRELPQLYYLTHFQEMLDFVREKYAHVLDRDHHDFLTDFDALDLEAKCLFVRMVNRKGRVFETAKLRYAEIGDLPDAVSKLRTAGFANAVKPQDFEELLQGLSKDALLQLMAPHLETAGAKRSWPKAAVLEHARATLRFEHFARSEAVRCFVVQGRPAALEFLLYLYFGRIEQGVTRFALRDLGLVRTHHFKADYEARFETREEATASYFYAHRLEDLRSATDETCLLWAREVPSWPQAPCDAAEELRDSLLHALGSRLEKSGQVDSALAVYSLGGSPLCNERLVRLRYARGERDQVRAMLEAMMAQPASDLEALFAQDFYQRKFKGKRTSALTDRLRAAEVIGVDESLRNAPERGAADYFRRQGYEVFQSENSVWRALFGMLFWEEIYCEAGASLHNAFERLPQSLKSGGFYEAFRERIEAKLARLQNPASALQTLLSSLSTNYGTPNGIFRWRPTITDWLGPFLQKAPPEALASVLREMCKDYMGRKDGFPDLMLWNDSDLRFIEIKSAGDQIRRNQLMQLDLLARAGFTVEVKRVEWIIDPEQLYVVVDVETTGGRAARNRVTEIGAVKVQNGEVIGKWQSLINPQQAIPANITRLTGITNAMVAGAPVFAEIADDFQDFMGNAIFVAHNVRFDYGFISEEFRRLDRRFRHPQLCTCASMRTLYKGHKSYSLGSLCSTYGIELKSHHRALCDAEAAAELLLLINARRLEAASR
;
A
#
# COMPACT_ATOMS: atom_id res chain seq x y z
N MET A 1 22.35 -11.30 -8.57
CA MET A 1 21.18 -12.19 -8.79
C MET A 1 21.47 -13.32 -9.79
N VAL A 2 22.29 -13.11 -10.83
CA VAL A 2 22.62 -14.15 -11.83
C VAL A 2 23.43 -15.33 -11.24
N MET A 3 24.33 -15.08 -10.28
CA MET A 3 25.21 -16.10 -9.68
C MET A 3 24.48 -17.20 -8.85
N PRO A 4 23.55 -16.87 -7.91
CA PRO A 4 22.81 -17.90 -7.16
C PRO A 4 21.84 -18.72 -8.03
N LEU A 5 21.18 -18.07 -9.00
CA LEU A 5 20.30 -18.71 -9.98
C LEU A 5 21.07 -19.71 -10.86
N ARG A 6 22.29 -19.37 -11.30
CA ARG A 6 23.14 -20.27 -12.09
C ARG A 6 23.52 -21.54 -11.30
N ARG A 7 23.90 -21.39 -10.02
CA ARG A 7 24.20 -22.53 -9.14
C ARG A 7 23.00 -23.45 -8.89
N GLN A 8 21.80 -22.90 -8.70
CA GLN A 8 20.58 -23.72 -8.55
C GLN A 8 20.19 -24.41 -9.86
N MET A 9 20.36 -23.75 -11.01
CA MET A 9 20.12 -24.35 -12.33
C MET A 9 21.16 -25.41 -12.71
N GLU A 10 22.43 -25.24 -12.29
CA GLU A 10 23.51 -26.22 -12.46
C GLU A 10 23.32 -27.44 -11.54
N ALA A 11 22.86 -27.25 -10.30
CA ALA A 11 22.52 -28.34 -9.38
C ALA A 11 21.36 -29.22 -9.90
N LEU A 12 20.38 -28.64 -10.61
CA LEU A 12 19.29 -29.37 -11.27
C LEU A 12 19.73 -30.14 -12.53
N ARG A 13 20.95 -29.88 -13.06
CA ARG A 13 21.48 -30.52 -14.29
C ARG A 13 22.42 -31.70 -14.02
N GLY A 14 22.61 -32.13 -12.78
CA GLY A 14 23.58 -33.16 -12.41
C GLY A 14 23.15 -34.62 -12.65
N SER A 15 23.28 -35.12 -13.88
CA SER A 15 23.96 -36.41 -14.19
C SER A 15 23.86 -36.72 -15.68
N ARG A 16 24.91 -36.38 -16.44
CA ARG A 16 25.35 -37.14 -17.62
C ARG A 16 26.78 -36.74 -17.99
N SER A 17 27.56 -37.76 -18.29
CA SER A 17 29.01 -37.82 -18.47
C SER A 17 29.52 -37.11 -19.73
N ASP A 18 30.75 -36.61 -19.59
CA ASP A 18 31.84 -36.48 -20.58
C ASP A 18 31.56 -35.86 -21.98
N ALA A 19 32.22 -34.73 -22.25
CA ALA A 19 33.22 -34.58 -23.30
C ALA A 19 33.75 -33.14 -23.31
N GLY A 20 35.06 -32.98 -23.20
CA GLY A 20 35.73 -31.69 -23.07
C GLY A 20 35.66 -30.78 -24.29
N ARG A 21 35.72 -29.47 -24.01
CA ARG A 21 36.33 -28.43 -24.86
C ARG A 21 36.59 -27.20 -23.98
N SER A 22 37.82 -26.72 -24.01
CA SER A 22 38.31 -25.52 -23.33
C SER A 22 37.59 -24.27 -23.87
N LEU A 23 37.07 -23.47 -22.95
CA LEU A 23 36.61 -22.09 -23.18
C LEU A 23 37.31 -21.17 -22.18
N GLU A 24 38.64 -21.16 -22.25
CA GLU A 24 39.45 -20.02 -21.82
C GLU A 24 39.76 -19.24 -23.09
N ASP A 25 38.97 -18.21 -23.39
CA ASP A 25 39.29 -17.06 -24.28
C ASP A 25 38.00 -16.34 -24.71
N THR A 26 37.27 -15.71 -23.79
CA THR A 26 36.34 -14.58 -24.06
C THR A 26 35.84 -13.96 -22.75
N ALA A 27 36.73 -13.67 -21.79
CA ALA A 27 36.37 -13.04 -20.53
C ALA A 27 37.32 -11.91 -20.14
N GLN A 28 37.68 -11.04 -21.09
CA GLN A 28 38.40 -9.80 -20.83
C GLN A 28 37.94 -8.72 -21.83
N SER A 29 36.79 -8.08 -21.59
CA SER A 29 36.60 -6.69 -22.07
C SER A 29 35.48 -5.87 -21.40
N ASP A 30 34.47 -6.44 -20.73
CA ASP A 30 33.30 -5.65 -20.29
C ASP A 30 33.08 -5.60 -18.76
N PHE A 31 34.14 -5.41 -17.97
CA PHE A 31 34.03 -5.17 -16.53
C PHE A 31 34.79 -3.91 -16.10
N ALA A 32 34.30 -2.76 -16.52
CA ALA A 32 34.48 -1.51 -15.78
C ALA A 32 33.32 -1.38 -14.78
N LEU A 33 33.57 -1.77 -13.53
CA LEU A 33 32.65 -1.51 -12.42
C LEU A 33 32.61 0.00 -12.17
N ASP A 34 31.50 0.64 -12.51
CA ASP A 34 31.22 2.03 -12.16
C ASP A 34 31.14 2.17 -10.62
N GLN A 35 32.17 2.80 -10.04
CA GLN A 35 32.36 3.04 -8.61
C GLN A 35 31.70 4.34 -8.11
N THR A 36 30.79 4.96 -8.87
CA THR A 36 30.11 6.20 -8.43
C THR A 36 29.29 5.99 -7.12
N PRO A 37 29.47 6.83 -6.07
CA PRO A 37 28.75 6.76 -4.79
C PRO A 37 27.23 6.94 -4.92
N TYR A 38 26.42 6.51 -3.94
CA TYR A 38 24.95 6.63 -3.98
C TYR A 38 24.41 8.06 -4.09
N GLU A 39 25.11 9.07 -3.54
CA GLU A 39 24.70 10.48 -3.76
C GLU A 39 24.87 10.90 -5.23
N GLU A 40 25.92 10.39 -5.89
CA GLU A 40 26.04 10.47 -7.34
C GLU A 40 24.98 9.60 -8.03
N ARG A 41 24.68 8.36 -7.60
CA ARG A 41 23.60 7.52 -8.20
C ARG A 41 22.19 8.09 -8.04
N LYS A 42 21.93 8.86 -6.98
CA LYS A 42 20.67 9.58 -6.77
C LYS A 42 20.60 10.85 -7.64
N SER A 43 21.75 11.42 -7.99
CA SER A 43 21.90 12.47 -9.01
C SER A 43 22.03 11.93 -10.45
N LEU A 44 22.37 10.65 -10.63
CA LEU A 44 22.56 9.92 -11.90
C LEU A 44 21.38 9.02 -12.25
N ARG A 45 20.29 9.01 -11.46
CA ARG A 45 18.99 8.80 -12.13
C ARG A 45 18.91 10.00 -13.07
N PRO A 46 18.97 9.83 -14.40
CA PRO A 46 18.69 10.96 -15.27
C PRO A 46 17.36 11.50 -14.77
N GLN A 47 17.38 12.71 -14.24
CA GLN A 47 16.15 13.42 -13.96
C GLN A 47 15.54 13.49 -15.35
N ARG A 48 14.59 12.60 -15.63
CA ARG A 48 14.01 12.50 -16.96
C ARG A 48 13.27 13.80 -17.13
N GLU A 49 13.94 14.77 -17.72
CA GLU A 49 13.34 16.05 -18.04
C GLU A 49 12.28 15.75 -19.09
N LEU A 50 11.04 16.01 -18.72
CA LEU A 50 9.94 15.84 -19.64
C LEU A 50 10.04 16.97 -20.68
N PRO A 51 9.86 16.68 -21.98
CA PRO A 51 9.81 17.71 -23.01
C PRO A 51 8.80 18.80 -22.66
N GLN A 52 9.03 20.05 -23.07
CA GLN A 52 8.18 21.20 -22.71
C GLN A 52 6.67 20.94 -22.93
N LEU A 53 6.31 20.19 -23.97
CA LEU A 53 4.92 19.89 -24.37
C LEU A 53 4.47 18.45 -24.04
N TYR A 54 5.14 17.77 -23.09
CA TYR A 54 4.84 16.38 -22.73
C TYR A 54 3.35 16.15 -22.42
N TYR A 55 2.72 17.11 -21.73
CA TYR A 55 1.33 16.99 -21.28
C TYR A 55 0.35 17.03 -22.45
N LEU A 56 0.65 17.79 -23.50
CA LEU A 56 -0.15 17.82 -24.73
C LEU A 56 0.01 16.49 -25.48
N THR A 57 1.22 15.95 -25.53
CA THR A 57 1.50 14.64 -26.13
C THR A 57 0.72 13.54 -25.42
N HIS A 58 0.69 13.54 -24.09
CA HIS A 58 -0.09 12.59 -23.29
C HIS A 58 -1.60 12.72 -23.50
N PHE A 59 -2.09 13.94 -23.63
CA PHE A 59 -3.50 14.18 -23.91
C PHE A 59 -3.87 13.67 -25.32
N GLN A 60 -3.01 13.90 -26.31
CA GLN A 60 -3.18 13.38 -27.67
C GLN A 60 -3.13 11.85 -27.71
N GLU A 61 -2.17 11.23 -27.00
CA GLU A 61 -2.08 9.77 -26.83
C GLU A 61 -3.40 9.18 -26.29
N MET A 62 -4.01 9.85 -25.32
CA MET A 62 -5.31 9.46 -24.77
C MET A 62 -6.45 9.62 -25.79
N LEU A 63 -6.53 10.75 -26.50
CA LEU A 63 -7.59 10.99 -27.50
C LEU A 63 -7.49 10.04 -28.69
N ASP A 64 -6.27 9.75 -29.18
CA ASP A 64 -6.04 8.86 -30.31
C ASP A 64 -6.46 7.43 -29.96
N PHE A 65 -6.16 6.98 -28.74
CA PHE A 65 -6.67 5.71 -28.23
C PHE A 65 -8.20 5.66 -28.24
N VAL A 66 -8.86 6.74 -27.79
CA VAL A 66 -10.34 6.80 -27.77
C VAL A 66 -10.91 6.80 -29.19
N ARG A 67 -10.30 7.52 -30.13
CA ARG A 67 -10.71 7.49 -31.55
C ARG A 67 -10.59 6.10 -32.14
N GLU A 68 -9.47 5.43 -31.90
CA GLU A 68 -9.20 4.12 -32.48
C GLU A 68 -10.13 3.04 -31.89
N LYS A 69 -10.28 3.01 -30.57
CA LYS A 69 -10.95 1.91 -29.87
C LYS A 69 -12.43 2.15 -29.59
N TYR A 70 -12.88 3.41 -29.52
CA TYR A 70 -14.20 3.76 -29.00
C TYR A 70 -15.03 4.65 -29.91
N ALA A 71 -14.64 4.89 -31.17
CA ALA A 71 -15.43 5.70 -32.10
C ALA A 71 -16.91 5.27 -32.18
N HIS A 72 -17.20 3.97 -32.04
CA HIS A 72 -18.54 3.39 -32.08
C HIS A 72 -19.40 3.65 -30.82
N VAL A 73 -18.81 4.04 -29.68
CA VAL A 73 -19.54 4.36 -28.45
C VAL A 73 -19.78 5.86 -28.24
N LEU A 74 -19.10 6.71 -29.02
CA LEU A 74 -19.22 8.17 -28.93
C LEU A 74 -20.56 8.67 -29.48
N ASP A 75 -21.02 9.83 -28.99
CA ASP A 75 -22.13 10.56 -29.62
C ASP A 75 -21.59 11.79 -30.32
N ARG A 76 -22.53 12.57 -30.88
CA ARG A 76 -22.27 13.85 -31.49
C ARG A 76 -21.46 14.80 -30.60
N ASP A 77 -21.78 14.97 -29.33
CA ASP A 77 -21.08 15.91 -28.45
C ASP A 77 -19.60 15.50 -28.26
N HIS A 78 -19.32 14.20 -28.20
CA HIS A 78 -17.95 13.68 -28.13
C HIS A 78 -17.21 13.83 -29.47
N HIS A 79 -17.87 13.57 -30.61
CA HIS A 79 -17.28 13.78 -31.93
C HIS A 79 -16.98 15.27 -32.19
N ASP A 80 -17.89 16.16 -31.78
CA ASP A 80 -17.73 17.60 -31.86
C ASP A 80 -16.57 18.05 -30.95
N PHE A 81 -16.43 17.49 -29.74
CA PHE A 81 -15.24 17.71 -28.89
C PHE A 81 -13.94 17.35 -29.61
N LEU A 82 -13.85 16.17 -30.20
CA LEU A 82 -12.62 15.70 -30.86
C LEU A 82 -12.27 16.55 -32.09
N THR A 83 -13.27 16.89 -32.89
CA THR A 83 -13.10 17.68 -34.12
C THR A 83 -12.70 19.12 -33.80
N ASP A 84 -13.40 19.75 -32.85
CA ASP A 84 -13.11 21.13 -32.46
C ASP A 84 -11.76 21.24 -31.75
N PHE A 85 -11.36 20.23 -30.97
CA PHE A 85 -10.03 20.19 -30.36
C PHE A 85 -8.94 20.13 -31.42
N ASP A 86 -9.09 19.30 -32.46
CA ASP A 86 -8.10 19.21 -33.55
C ASP A 86 -7.96 20.52 -34.33
N ALA A 87 -9.05 21.25 -34.49
CA ALA A 87 -9.08 22.55 -35.19
C ALA A 87 -8.40 23.69 -34.41
N LEU A 88 -8.15 23.53 -33.11
CA LEU A 88 -7.39 24.50 -32.32
C LEU A 88 -5.92 24.54 -32.74
N ASP A 89 -5.34 25.74 -32.67
CA ASP A 89 -3.90 25.90 -32.81
C ASP A 89 -3.14 25.38 -31.58
N LEU A 90 -1.80 25.38 -31.68
CA LEU A 90 -0.95 24.80 -30.65
C LEU A 90 -1.09 25.52 -29.30
N GLU A 91 -1.14 26.85 -29.28
CA GLU A 91 -1.21 27.62 -28.03
C GLU A 91 -2.53 27.41 -27.30
N ALA A 92 -3.66 27.38 -28.03
CA ALA A 92 -4.97 27.10 -27.44
C ALA A 92 -5.05 25.64 -26.93
N LYS A 93 -4.54 24.66 -27.69
CA LYS A 93 -4.42 23.26 -27.22
C LYS A 93 -3.61 23.18 -25.93
N CYS A 94 -2.44 23.83 -25.90
CA CYS A 94 -1.59 23.88 -24.71
C CYS A 94 -2.32 24.47 -23.51
N LEU A 95 -3.00 25.60 -23.68
CA LEU A 95 -3.75 26.26 -22.61
C LEU A 95 -4.86 25.36 -22.06
N PHE A 96 -5.64 24.72 -22.94
CA PHE A 96 -6.72 23.83 -22.52
C PHE A 96 -6.18 22.64 -21.72
N VAL A 97 -5.16 21.94 -22.21
CA VAL A 97 -4.60 20.78 -21.50
C VAL A 97 -3.92 21.20 -20.18
N ARG A 98 -3.37 22.41 -20.10
CA ARG A 98 -2.89 22.99 -18.82
C ARG A 98 -4.04 23.21 -17.83
N MET A 99 -5.22 23.64 -18.30
CA MET A 99 -6.42 23.73 -17.46
C MET A 99 -6.89 22.35 -17.01
N VAL A 100 -6.96 21.37 -17.93
CA VAL A 100 -7.32 19.96 -17.62
C VAL A 100 -6.44 19.38 -16.50
N ASN A 101 -5.14 19.62 -16.53
CA ASN A 101 -4.22 19.07 -15.54
C ASN A 101 -4.16 19.86 -14.21
N ARG A 102 -4.94 20.93 -14.06
CA ARG A 102 -5.06 21.68 -12.81
C ARG A 102 -6.30 21.25 -12.04
N LYS A 103 -6.26 21.45 -10.72
CA LYS A 103 -7.40 21.15 -9.85
C LYS A 103 -8.50 22.19 -10.03
N GLY A 104 -9.73 21.71 -10.24
CA GLY A 104 -10.93 22.53 -10.43
C GLY A 104 -11.14 22.95 -11.89
N ARG A 105 -12.22 23.67 -12.16
CA ARG A 105 -12.64 24.13 -13.49
C ARG A 105 -12.66 25.65 -13.63
N VAL A 106 -12.60 26.38 -12.53
CA VAL A 106 -12.59 27.86 -12.53
C VAL A 106 -11.17 28.36 -12.28
N PHE A 107 -10.62 29.11 -13.23
CA PHE A 107 -9.24 29.59 -13.17
C PHE A 107 -9.14 31.09 -13.30
N GLU A 108 -8.25 31.68 -12.52
CA GLU A 108 -7.83 33.06 -12.71
C GLU A 108 -6.85 33.14 -13.89
N THR A 109 -7.20 33.89 -14.92
CA THR A 109 -6.46 34.01 -16.18
C THR A 109 -5.01 34.46 -15.94
N ALA A 110 -4.78 35.37 -14.98
CA ALA A 110 -3.44 35.82 -14.62
C ALA A 110 -2.51 34.70 -14.11
N LYS A 111 -3.07 33.59 -13.60
CA LYS A 111 -2.34 32.41 -13.13
C LYS A 111 -2.10 31.37 -14.24
N LEU A 112 -2.56 31.59 -15.46
CA LEU A 112 -2.39 30.69 -16.61
C LEU A 112 -1.27 31.17 -17.55
N ARG A 113 -0.17 31.70 -16.99
CA ARG A 113 1.00 32.15 -17.76
C ARG A 113 2.01 31.01 -17.89
N TYR A 114 2.37 30.67 -19.12
CA TYR A 114 3.32 29.62 -19.45
C TYR A 114 4.24 30.10 -20.56
N ALA A 115 5.49 29.63 -20.58
CA ALA A 115 6.50 30.12 -21.53
C ALA A 115 6.17 29.75 -22.98
N GLU A 116 5.48 28.62 -23.17
CA GLU A 116 5.04 28.09 -24.46
C GLU A 116 3.76 28.76 -25.02
N ILE A 117 3.15 29.70 -24.28
CA ILE A 117 1.93 30.41 -24.69
C ILE A 117 2.27 31.89 -24.78
N GLY A 118 2.46 32.38 -26.01
CA GLY A 118 2.87 33.76 -26.28
C GLY A 118 1.75 34.75 -26.04
N ASP A 119 0.58 34.52 -26.66
CA ASP A 119 -0.59 35.40 -26.57
C ASP A 119 -1.73 34.71 -25.81
N LEU A 120 -1.68 34.84 -24.48
CA LEU A 120 -2.70 34.27 -23.60
C LEU A 120 -4.12 34.82 -23.88
N PRO A 121 -4.35 36.14 -24.07
CA PRO A 121 -5.65 36.68 -24.47
C PRO A 121 -6.21 36.04 -25.75
N ASP A 122 -5.39 35.90 -26.80
CA ASP A 122 -5.80 35.28 -28.06
C ASP A 122 -6.11 33.78 -27.89
N ALA A 123 -5.27 33.03 -27.17
CA ALA A 123 -5.51 31.62 -26.85
C ALA A 123 -6.83 31.42 -26.06
N VAL A 124 -7.10 32.27 -25.06
CA VAL A 124 -8.39 32.25 -24.33
C VAL A 124 -9.57 32.56 -25.26
N SER A 125 -9.41 33.53 -26.16
CA SER A 125 -10.45 33.89 -27.14
C SER A 125 -10.78 32.72 -28.06
N LYS A 126 -9.77 32.04 -28.60
CA LYS A 126 -9.92 30.84 -29.44
C LYS A 126 -10.63 29.71 -28.70
N LEU A 127 -10.23 29.44 -27.45
CA LEU A 127 -10.93 28.45 -26.62
C LEU A 127 -12.39 28.84 -26.34
N ARG A 128 -12.70 30.13 -26.20
CA ARG A 128 -14.08 30.61 -26.03
C ARG A 128 -14.92 30.41 -27.29
N THR A 129 -14.38 30.77 -28.45
CA THR A 129 -15.04 30.55 -29.75
C THR A 129 -15.32 29.08 -29.99
N ALA A 130 -14.38 28.20 -29.65
CA ALA A 130 -14.55 26.75 -29.74
C ALA A 130 -15.30 26.12 -28.55
N GLY A 131 -15.73 26.89 -27.54
CA GLY A 131 -16.48 26.40 -26.38
C GLY A 131 -15.69 25.57 -25.35
N PHE A 132 -14.37 25.48 -25.47
CA PHE A 132 -13.46 24.86 -24.49
C PHE A 132 -13.15 25.77 -23.29
N ALA A 133 -13.49 27.05 -23.39
CA ALA A 133 -13.47 28.01 -22.30
C ALA A 133 -14.79 28.78 -22.26
N ASN A 134 -15.29 29.06 -21.06
CA ASN A 134 -16.53 29.79 -20.84
C ASN A 134 -16.30 30.98 -19.92
N ALA A 135 -17.20 31.97 -20.02
CA ALA A 135 -17.37 32.95 -18.96
C ALA A 135 -17.97 32.27 -17.73
N VAL A 136 -17.67 32.79 -16.54
CA VAL A 136 -18.25 32.31 -15.29
C VAL A 136 -19.77 32.46 -15.31
N LYS A 137 -20.49 31.41 -14.91
CA LYS A 137 -21.95 31.37 -14.78
C LYS A 137 -22.37 31.22 -13.31
N PRO A 138 -23.66 31.42 -12.96
CA PRO A 138 -24.13 31.26 -11.58
C PRO A 138 -23.80 29.91 -10.94
N GLN A 139 -23.84 28.83 -11.72
CA GLN A 139 -23.51 27.48 -11.26
C GLN A 139 -22.04 27.30 -10.84
N ASP A 140 -21.13 28.15 -11.35
CA ASP A 140 -19.69 28.07 -11.08
C ASP A 140 -19.31 28.88 -9.82
N PHE A 141 -20.27 29.56 -9.21
CA PHE A 141 -20.02 30.55 -8.16
C PHE A 141 -19.36 29.94 -6.92
N GLU A 142 -19.80 28.76 -6.51
CA GLU A 142 -19.22 28.06 -5.35
C GLU A 142 -17.74 27.70 -5.58
N GLU A 143 -17.42 27.14 -6.75
CA GLU A 143 -16.05 26.80 -7.11
C GLU A 143 -15.18 28.04 -7.27
N LEU A 144 -15.75 29.12 -7.83
CA LEU A 144 -15.09 30.42 -7.90
C LEU A 144 -14.72 30.95 -6.52
N LEU A 145 -15.66 30.94 -5.56
CA LEU A 145 -15.40 31.41 -4.19
C LEU A 145 -14.26 30.61 -3.53
N GLN A 146 -14.23 29.29 -3.73
CA GLN A 146 -13.15 28.44 -3.22
C GLN A 146 -11.78 28.80 -3.83
N GLY A 147 -11.75 29.15 -5.13
CA GLY A 147 -10.57 29.53 -5.88
C GLY A 147 -9.97 30.88 -5.51
N LEU A 148 -10.77 31.80 -4.94
CA LEU A 148 -10.32 33.13 -4.55
C LEU A 148 -9.34 33.13 -3.38
N SER A 149 -8.43 34.11 -3.35
CA SER A 149 -7.60 34.35 -2.17
C SER A 149 -8.46 34.91 -1.03
N LYS A 150 -7.96 34.80 0.21
CA LYS A 150 -8.63 35.40 1.37
C LYS A 150 -8.82 36.91 1.19
N ASP A 151 -7.82 37.60 0.65
CA ASP A 151 -7.90 39.04 0.44
C ASP A 151 -8.90 39.41 -0.65
N ALA A 152 -8.97 38.63 -1.74
CA ALA A 152 -9.97 38.83 -2.79
C ALA A 152 -11.40 38.61 -2.27
N LEU A 153 -11.62 37.59 -1.43
CA LEU A 153 -12.91 37.37 -0.76
C LEU A 153 -13.29 38.57 0.11
N LEU A 154 -12.35 39.06 0.95
CA LEU A 154 -12.59 40.22 1.80
C LEU A 154 -12.86 41.51 1.02
N GLN A 155 -12.20 41.70 -0.13
CA GLN A 155 -12.44 42.84 -1.02
C GLN A 155 -13.83 42.78 -1.67
N LEU A 156 -14.25 41.61 -2.16
CA LEU A 156 -15.59 41.43 -2.74
C LEU A 156 -16.71 41.61 -1.71
N MET A 157 -16.43 41.29 -0.46
CA MET A 157 -17.34 41.51 0.65
C MET A 157 -17.35 42.96 1.13
N ALA A 158 -16.34 43.78 0.77
CA ALA A 158 -16.19 45.16 1.28
C ALA A 158 -17.42 46.06 1.12
N PRO A 159 -18.15 46.05 -0.01
CA PRO A 159 -19.39 46.81 -0.17
C PRO A 159 -20.53 46.34 0.77
N HIS A 160 -20.42 45.11 1.30
CA HIS A 160 -21.38 44.49 2.21
C HIS A 160 -20.83 44.39 3.66
N LEU A 161 -19.63 44.94 3.94
CA LEU A 161 -18.97 44.84 5.25
C LEU A 161 -19.59 45.74 6.32
N GLU A 162 -20.26 46.83 5.94
CA GLU A 162 -20.83 47.79 6.92
C GLU A 162 -21.97 47.18 7.77
N THR A 163 -22.46 45.98 7.44
CA THR A 163 -23.56 45.31 8.15
C THR A 163 -23.24 43.91 8.71
N ALA A 164 -22.04 43.33 8.50
CA ALA A 164 -21.83 41.88 8.77
C ALA A 164 -20.57 41.45 9.55
N GLY A 165 -19.61 42.33 9.86
CA GLY A 165 -18.58 42.05 10.88
C GLY A 165 -17.45 41.06 10.55
N ALA A 166 -17.18 40.76 9.26
CA ALA A 166 -16.05 39.91 8.87
C ALA A 166 -14.70 40.55 9.24
N LYS A 167 -13.82 39.81 9.92
CA LYS A 167 -12.50 40.32 10.36
C LYS A 167 -11.39 39.86 9.42
N ARG A 168 -10.46 40.76 9.06
CA ARG A 168 -9.21 40.41 8.35
C ARG A 168 -8.39 39.33 9.06
N SER A 169 -8.56 39.15 10.37
CA SER A 169 -7.88 38.11 11.16
C SER A 169 -8.46 36.70 10.98
N TRP A 170 -9.65 36.54 10.39
CA TRP A 170 -10.27 35.22 10.24
C TRP A 170 -9.48 34.28 9.32
N PRO A 171 -9.45 32.97 9.59
CA PRO A 171 -8.89 31.99 8.65
C PRO A 171 -9.71 31.96 7.35
N LYS A 172 -9.09 31.60 6.21
CA LYS A 172 -9.75 31.58 4.89
C LYS A 172 -11.08 30.81 4.91
N ALA A 173 -11.14 29.69 5.63
CA ALA A 173 -12.35 28.88 5.76
C ALA A 173 -13.52 29.66 6.38
N ALA A 174 -13.30 30.42 7.45
CA ALA A 174 -14.34 31.24 8.08
C ALA A 174 -14.76 32.42 7.19
N VAL A 175 -13.81 33.02 6.45
CA VAL A 175 -14.13 34.05 5.45
C VAL A 175 -14.97 33.46 4.32
N LEU A 176 -14.65 32.26 3.85
CA LEU A 176 -15.38 31.58 2.78
C LEU A 176 -16.81 31.22 3.20
N GLU A 177 -17.01 30.67 4.39
CA GLU A 177 -18.35 30.39 4.94
C GLU A 177 -19.19 31.66 5.01
N HIS A 178 -18.61 32.75 5.49
CA HIS A 178 -19.32 34.02 5.55
C HIS A 178 -19.58 34.60 4.16
N ALA A 179 -18.65 34.44 3.21
CA ALA A 179 -18.84 34.81 1.80
C ALA A 179 -20.00 34.02 1.17
N ARG A 180 -20.12 32.71 1.43
CA ARG A 180 -21.24 31.87 0.96
C ARG A 180 -22.59 32.37 1.48
N ALA A 181 -22.63 32.84 2.72
CA ALA A 181 -23.85 33.34 3.34
C ALA A 181 -24.28 34.73 2.83
N THR A 182 -23.33 35.56 2.38
CA THR A 182 -23.56 36.99 2.13
C THR A 182 -23.48 37.38 0.66
N LEU A 183 -22.61 36.72 -0.12
CA LEU A 183 -22.42 37.01 -1.53
C LEU A 183 -23.38 36.17 -2.38
N ARG A 184 -23.86 36.79 -3.46
CA ARG A 184 -24.59 36.13 -4.54
C ARG A 184 -23.85 36.35 -5.84
N PHE A 185 -24.07 35.48 -6.82
CA PHE A 185 -23.36 35.55 -8.10
C PHE A 185 -23.54 36.91 -8.79
N GLU A 186 -24.72 37.52 -8.66
CA GLU A 186 -25.05 38.82 -9.25
C GLU A 186 -24.15 39.95 -8.73
N HIS A 187 -23.71 39.86 -7.48
CA HIS A 187 -22.76 40.82 -6.89
C HIS A 187 -21.39 40.68 -7.57
N PHE A 188 -20.99 39.45 -7.88
CA PHE A 188 -19.72 39.15 -8.53
C PHE A 188 -19.75 39.45 -10.05
N ALA A 189 -20.85 39.11 -10.73
CA ALA A 189 -21.02 39.28 -12.17
C ALA A 189 -20.95 40.75 -12.64
N ARG A 190 -21.24 41.69 -11.75
CA ARG A 190 -21.15 43.14 -12.00
C ARG A 190 -19.74 43.71 -11.82
N SER A 191 -18.83 42.97 -11.21
CA SER A 191 -17.45 43.41 -10.97
C SER A 191 -16.58 43.15 -12.20
N GLU A 192 -15.59 44.00 -12.48
CA GLU A 192 -14.57 43.70 -13.50
C GLU A 192 -13.76 42.45 -13.15
N ALA A 193 -13.69 42.09 -11.86
CA ALA A 193 -12.97 40.92 -11.37
C ALA A 193 -13.49 39.60 -11.96
N VAL A 194 -14.78 39.47 -12.32
CA VAL A 194 -15.31 38.26 -12.99
C VAL A 194 -14.66 37.99 -14.34
N ARG A 195 -14.24 39.05 -15.06
CA ARG A 195 -13.62 38.95 -16.38
C ARG A 195 -12.21 38.39 -16.32
N CYS A 196 -11.58 38.44 -15.15
CA CYS A 196 -10.28 37.83 -14.90
C CYS A 196 -10.36 36.30 -14.79
N PHE A 197 -11.55 35.71 -14.73
CA PHE A 197 -11.75 34.27 -14.62
C PHE A 197 -12.18 33.63 -15.93
N VAL A 198 -11.73 32.40 -16.12
CA VAL A 198 -12.11 31.52 -17.21
C VAL A 198 -12.55 30.19 -16.63
N VAL A 199 -13.66 29.66 -17.14
CA VAL A 199 -14.17 28.35 -16.75
C VAL A 199 -13.85 27.35 -17.85
N GLN A 200 -13.32 26.19 -17.50
CA GLN A 200 -13.11 25.09 -18.42
C GLN A 200 -14.44 24.64 -19.03
N GLY A 201 -14.50 24.60 -20.36
CA GLY A 201 -15.67 24.17 -21.12
C GLY A 201 -15.68 22.67 -21.39
N ARG A 202 -16.86 22.19 -21.81
CA ARG A 202 -17.13 20.79 -22.18
C ARG A 202 -16.69 19.73 -21.14
N PRO A 203 -16.96 19.92 -19.82
CA PRO A 203 -16.48 18.99 -18.80
C PRO A 203 -17.07 17.58 -18.95
N ALA A 204 -18.36 17.46 -19.28
CA ALA A 204 -19.02 16.16 -19.41
C ALA A 204 -18.40 15.28 -20.50
N ALA A 205 -18.15 15.85 -21.68
CA ALA A 205 -17.50 15.14 -22.78
C ALA A 205 -16.06 14.73 -22.40
N LEU A 206 -15.29 15.65 -21.80
CA LEU A 206 -13.93 15.35 -21.35
C LEU A 206 -13.89 14.23 -20.30
N GLU A 207 -14.74 14.30 -19.28
CA GLU A 207 -14.81 13.30 -18.20
C GLU A 207 -15.15 11.92 -18.76
N PHE A 208 -16.07 11.83 -19.73
CA PHE A 208 -16.39 10.57 -20.40
C PHE A 208 -15.22 10.03 -21.23
N LEU A 209 -14.53 10.87 -22.02
CA LEU A 209 -13.36 10.46 -22.80
C LEU A 209 -12.22 9.96 -21.88
N LEU A 210 -11.96 10.66 -20.78
CA LEU A 210 -11.00 10.22 -19.75
C LEU A 210 -11.44 8.90 -19.12
N TYR A 211 -12.73 8.72 -18.85
CA TYR A 211 -13.27 7.47 -18.31
C TYR A 211 -13.08 6.30 -19.27
N LEU A 212 -13.35 6.46 -20.56
CA LEU A 212 -13.12 5.42 -21.58
C LEU A 212 -11.67 4.95 -21.61
N TYR A 213 -10.72 5.88 -21.48
CA TYR A 213 -9.30 5.54 -21.41
C TYR A 213 -8.94 4.86 -20.08
N PHE A 214 -9.26 5.47 -18.94
CA PHE A 214 -8.76 5.02 -17.64
C PHE A 214 -9.60 3.92 -16.97
N GLY A 215 -10.85 3.73 -17.38
CA GLY A 215 -11.84 2.84 -16.73
C GLY A 215 -12.29 3.33 -15.36
N ARG A 216 -12.02 4.59 -14.99
CA ARG A 216 -12.37 5.21 -13.71
C ARG A 216 -12.43 6.73 -13.86
N ILE A 217 -13.13 7.39 -12.94
CA ILE A 217 -13.21 8.86 -12.93
C ILE A 217 -11.83 9.44 -12.66
N GLU A 218 -11.34 10.23 -13.61
CA GLU A 218 -10.06 10.92 -13.56
C GLU A 218 -10.27 12.37 -13.99
N GLN A 219 -9.49 13.27 -13.41
CA GLN A 219 -9.62 14.71 -13.66
C GLN A 219 -8.62 15.22 -14.72
N GLY A 220 -7.71 14.37 -15.20
CA GLY A 220 -6.71 14.74 -16.21
C GLY A 220 -5.70 13.62 -16.51
N VAL A 221 -4.58 13.97 -17.16
CA VAL A 221 -3.59 13.01 -17.70
C VAL A 221 -2.28 12.97 -16.92
N THR A 222 -2.24 13.51 -15.70
CA THR A 222 -1.02 13.54 -14.85
C THR A 222 -0.36 12.18 -14.63
N ARG A 223 -1.11 11.07 -14.73
CA ARG A 223 -0.58 9.70 -14.61
C ARG A 223 0.47 9.36 -15.68
N PHE A 224 0.35 9.93 -16.88
CA PHE A 224 1.34 9.77 -17.95
C PHE A 224 2.66 10.47 -17.61
N ALA A 225 2.61 11.66 -17.01
CA ALA A 225 3.80 12.35 -16.51
C ALA A 225 4.52 11.52 -15.44
N LEU A 226 3.77 10.92 -14.52
CA LEU A 226 4.34 10.02 -13.51
C LEU A 226 4.94 8.75 -14.12
N ARG A 227 4.39 8.25 -15.24
CA ARG A 227 4.96 7.14 -16.02
C ARG A 227 6.32 7.50 -16.59
N ASP A 228 6.39 8.61 -17.29
CA ASP A 228 7.59 8.99 -18.03
C ASP A 228 8.74 9.35 -17.07
N LEU A 229 8.41 9.93 -15.90
CA LEU A 229 9.33 10.16 -14.79
C LEU A 229 9.78 8.87 -14.07
N GLY A 230 9.22 7.71 -14.42
CA GLY A 230 9.52 6.42 -13.79
C GLY A 230 8.94 6.24 -12.38
N LEU A 231 8.02 7.12 -11.96
CA LEU A 231 7.34 7.07 -10.66
C LEU A 231 6.15 6.09 -10.68
N VAL A 232 5.48 5.97 -11.83
CA VAL A 232 4.48 4.94 -12.12
C VAL A 232 5.07 3.99 -13.13
N ARG A 233 5.29 2.73 -12.76
CA ARG A 233 5.74 1.75 -13.75
C ARG A 233 4.54 1.20 -14.53
N THR A 234 4.66 1.17 -15.85
CA THR A 234 3.65 0.67 -16.80
C THR A 234 4.16 -0.58 -17.51
N HIS A 235 3.26 -1.37 -18.08
CA HIS A 235 3.63 -2.53 -18.90
C HIS A 235 4.23 -2.05 -20.23
N HIS A 236 5.51 -2.31 -20.48
CA HIS A 236 6.20 -1.93 -21.73
C HIS A 236 6.17 -3.02 -22.81
N PHE A 237 5.59 -4.19 -22.53
CA PHE A 237 5.62 -5.35 -23.43
C PHE A 237 4.37 -5.51 -24.32
N LYS A 238 3.28 -4.78 -24.04
CA LYS A 238 2.03 -4.89 -24.80
C LYS A 238 1.74 -3.57 -25.51
N ALA A 239 1.82 -3.57 -26.84
CA ALA A 239 1.47 -2.43 -27.69
C ALA A 239 -0.03 -2.40 -28.04
N ASP A 240 -0.69 -3.56 -28.03
CA ASP A 240 -2.11 -3.70 -28.35
C ASP A 240 -2.98 -3.78 -27.08
N TYR A 241 -3.67 -2.67 -26.78
CA TYR A 241 -4.71 -2.60 -25.76
C TYR A 241 -6.09 -2.82 -26.39
N GLU A 242 -7.01 -3.46 -25.67
CA GLU A 242 -8.37 -3.73 -26.15
C GLU A 242 -9.38 -2.74 -25.55
N ALA A 243 -10.47 -2.48 -26.28
CA ALA A 243 -11.60 -1.72 -25.75
C ALA A 243 -12.21 -2.43 -24.53
N ARG A 244 -12.64 -1.65 -23.53
CA ARG A 244 -13.32 -2.16 -22.33
C ARG A 244 -14.80 -2.43 -22.56
N PHE A 245 -15.39 -1.63 -23.44
CA PHE A 245 -16.82 -1.63 -23.72
C PHE A 245 -17.00 -1.88 -25.20
N GLU A 246 -17.88 -2.81 -25.54
CA GLU A 246 -18.23 -3.13 -26.92
C GLU A 246 -19.39 -2.27 -27.41
N THR A 247 -20.22 -1.79 -26.47
CA THR A 247 -21.41 -1.00 -26.77
C THR A 247 -21.44 0.32 -26.01
N ARG A 248 -22.17 1.29 -26.58
CA ARG A 248 -22.40 2.58 -25.94
C ARG A 248 -23.20 2.44 -24.64
N GLU A 249 -24.13 1.51 -24.61
CA GLU A 249 -24.98 1.26 -23.44
C GLU A 249 -24.13 0.81 -22.24
N GLU A 250 -23.18 -0.11 -22.46
CA GLU A 250 -22.20 -0.51 -21.45
C GLU A 250 -21.37 0.67 -20.95
N ALA A 251 -20.74 1.40 -21.86
CA ALA A 251 -19.86 2.51 -21.51
C ALA A 251 -20.59 3.59 -20.70
N THR A 252 -21.80 3.96 -21.12
CA THR A 252 -22.60 5.01 -20.47
C THR A 252 -23.19 4.56 -19.14
N ALA A 253 -23.64 3.30 -19.02
CA ALA A 253 -24.10 2.74 -17.75
C ALA A 253 -22.96 2.65 -16.73
N SER A 254 -21.80 2.09 -17.12
CA SER A 254 -20.64 2.02 -16.23
C SER A 254 -20.13 3.40 -15.83
N TYR A 255 -20.10 4.36 -16.76
CA TYR A 255 -19.76 5.75 -16.45
C TYR A 255 -20.72 6.37 -15.44
N PHE A 256 -22.04 6.20 -15.64
CA PHE A 256 -23.06 6.71 -14.73
C PHE A 256 -22.82 6.23 -13.29
N TYR A 257 -22.62 4.93 -13.11
CA TYR A 257 -22.41 4.35 -11.78
C TYR A 257 -21.08 4.77 -11.16
N ALA A 258 -20.01 4.81 -11.94
CA ALA A 258 -18.69 5.29 -11.48
C ALA A 258 -18.74 6.77 -11.05
N HIS A 259 -19.43 7.62 -11.82
CA HIS A 259 -19.59 9.03 -11.52
C HIS A 259 -20.42 9.24 -10.25
N ARG A 260 -21.57 8.56 -10.12
CA ARG A 260 -22.42 8.63 -8.91
C ARG A 260 -21.71 8.18 -7.64
N LEU A 261 -20.82 7.18 -7.74
CA LEU A 261 -19.97 6.75 -6.63
C LEU A 261 -19.02 7.86 -6.17
N GLU A 262 -18.46 8.63 -7.10
CA GLU A 262 -17.61 9.78 -6.77
C GLU A 262 -18.44 10.91 -6.13
N ASP A 263 -19.59 11.24 -6.74
CA ASP A 263 -20.50 12.27 -6.21
C ASP A 263 -20.99 11.96 -4.79
N LEU A 264 -21.21 10.68 -4.49
CA LEU A 264 -21.68 10.22 -3.17
C LEU A 264 -20.73 10.63 -2.03
N ARG A 265 -19.42 10.80 -2.31
CA ARG A 265 -18.43 11.21 -1.29
C ARG A 265 -18.72 12.58 -0.71
N SER A 266 -19.32 13.47 -1.51
CA SER A 266 -19.71 14.82 -1.12
C SER A 266 -21.23 15.02 -1.01
N ALA A 267 -22.02 13.97 -1.26
CA ALA A 267 -23.48 14.06 -1.23
C ALA A 267 -24.01 14.32 0.19
N THR A 268 -24.96 15.25 0.27
CA THR A 268 -25.74 15.52 1.49
C THR A 268 -26.72 14.38 1.75
N ASP A 269 -27.23 14.29 2.99
CA ASP A 269 -28.22 13.28 3.35
C ASP A 269 -29.54 13.48 2.57
N GLU A 270 -29.91 14.73 2.25
CA GLU A 270 -31.04 15.07 1.36
C GLU A 270 -30.83 14.54 -0.06
N THR A 271 -29.62 14.72 -0.60
CA THR A 271 -29.25 14.19 -1.94
C THR A 271 -29.32 12.66 -1.94
N CYS A 272 -28.83 12.01 -0.88
CA CYS A 272 -28.92 10.56 -0.74
C CYS A 272 -30.37 10.07 -0.73
N LEU A 273 -31.27 10.78 -0.04
CA LEU A 273 -32.70 10.46 0.00
C LEU A 273 -33.38 10.64 -1.36
N LEU A 274 -33.01 11.69 -2.11
CA LEU A 274 -33.48 11.88 -3.47
C LEU A 274 -33.05 10.71 -4.36
N TRP A 275 -31.75 10.39 -4.35
CA TRP A 275 -31.21 9.27 -5.13
C TRP A 275 -31.83 7.94 -4.77
N ALA A 276 -32.13 7.69 -3.49
CA ALA A 276 -32.82 6.47 -3.05
C ALA A 276 -34.16 6.25 -3.77
N ARG A 277 -34.88 7.34 -4.11
CA ARG A 277 -36.15 7.30 -4.85
C ARG A 277 -35.96 7.12 -6.35
N GLU A 278 -34.82 7.60 -6.88
CA GLU A 278 -34.48 7.53 -8.30
C GLU A 278 -33.83 6.19 -8.70
N VAL A 279 -33.34 5.39 -7.73
CA VAL A 279 -32.67 4.11 -8.04
C VAL A 279 -33.46 3.24 -9.03
N PRO A 280 -34.79 3.04 -8.90
CA PRO A 280 -35.54 2.21 -9.84
C PRO A 280 -35.55 2.72 -11.29
N SER A 281 -35.23 4.01 -11.51
CA SER A 281 -35.14 4.63 -12.84
C SER A 281 -33.70 4.83 -13.32
N TRP A 282 -32.70 4.33 -12.59
CA TRP A 282 -31.31 4.36 -13.06
C TRP A 282 -31.10 3.42 -14.26
N PRO A 283 -30.06 3.66 -15.09
CA PRO A 283 -29.78 2.83 -16.26
C PRO A 283 -29.62 1.36 -15.89
N GLN A 284 -30.02 0.44 -16.78
CA GLN A 284 -29.70 -0.97 -16.60
C GLN A 284 -28.17 -1.17 -16.61
N ALA A 285 -27.71 -2.27 -16.02
CA ALA A 285 -26.30 -2.63 -16.00
C ALA A 285 -26.07 -3.78 -17.01
N PRO A 286 -25.74 -3.49 -18.28
CA PRO A 286 -25.72 -4.50 -19.34
C PRO A 286 -24.45 -5.37 -19.34
N CYS A 287 -23.48 -5.09 -18.47
CA CYS A 287 -22.24 -5.85 -18.35
C CYS A 287 -21.78 -5.94 -16.90
N ASP A 288 -20.94 -6.94 -16.59
CA ASP A 288 -20.38 -7.19 -15.26
C ASP A 288 -19.76 -5.93 -14.62
N ALA A 289 -19.04 -5.14 -15.41
CA ALA A 289 -18.40 -3.91 -14.93
C ALA A 289 -19.45 -2.87 -14.45
N ALA A 290 -20.58 -2.75 -15.15
CA ALA A 290 -21.68 -1.89 -14.71
C ALA A 290 -22.40 -2.47 -13.49
N GLU A 291 -22.59 -3.79 -13.41
CA GLU A 291 -23.25 -4.45 -12.28
C GLU A 291 -22.43 -4.30 -11.00
N GLU A 292 -21.12 -4.52 -11.05
CA GLU A 292 -20.22 -4.32 -9.91
C GLU A 292 -20.26 -2.89 -9.39
N LEU A 293 -20.24 -1.90 -10.30
CA LEU A 293 -20.31 -0.48 -9.95
C LEU A 293 -21.68 -0.10 -9.38
N ARG A 294 -22.78 -0.60 -9.98
CA ARG A 294 -24.15 -0.42 -9.47
C ARG A 294 -24.25 -0.94 -8.05
N ASP A 295 -23.86 -2.18 -7.83
CA ASP A 295 -24.01 -2.82 -6.53
C ASP A 295 -23.13 -2.16 -5.46
N SER A 296 -21.92 -1.73 -5.85
CA SER A 296 -21.06 -0.90 -5.00
C SER A 296 -21.72 0.42 -4.61
N LEU A 297 -22.38 1.09 -5.57
CA LEU A 297 -23.13 2.33 -5.33
C LEU A 297 -24.32 2.10 -4.41
N LEU A 298 -25.13 1.07 -4.67
CA LEU A 298 -26.30 0.73 -3.86
C LEU A 298 -25.89 0.40 -2.42
N HIS A 299 -24.83 -0.39 -2.24
CA HIS A 299 -24.32 -0.68 -0.91
C HIS A 299 -23.85 0.60 -0.20
N ALA A 300 -23.08 1.46 -0.88
CA ALA A 300 -22.58 2.70 -0.30
C ALA A 300 -23.71 3.69 0.04
N LEU A 301 -24.68 3.86 -0.85
CA LEU A 301 -25.86 4.71 -0.66
C LEU A 301 -26.72 4.18 0.49
N GLY A 302 -27.03 2.89 0.49
CA GLY A 302 -27.76 2.22 1.58
C GLY A 302 -27.06 2.41 2.93
N SER A 303 -25.72 2.35 2.96
CA SER A 303 -24.94 2.56 4.19
C SER A 303 -25.03 4.01 4.69
N ARG A 304 -25.03 5.00 3.79
CA ARG A 304 -25.23 6.41 4.15
C ARG A 304 -26.62 6.64 4.74
N LEU A 305 -27.65 6.11 4.10
CA LEU A 305 -29.04 6.20 4.56
C LEU A 305 -29.26 5.50 5.91
N GLU A 306 -28.64 4.33 6.10
CA GLU A 306 -28.70 3.62 7.38
C GLU A 306 -28.10 4.45 8.51
N LYS A 307 -26.91 5.04 8.28
CA LYS A 307 -26.23 5.89 9.27
C LYS A 307 -27.00 7.18 9.58
N SER A 308 -27.77 7.70 8.64
CA SER A 308 -28.65 8.86 8.83
C SER A 308 -30.03 8.49 9.40
N GLY A 309 -30.25 7.22 9.79
CA GLY A 309 -31.50 6.75 10.39
C GLY A 309 -32.64 6.45 9.40
N GLN A 310 -32.39 6.55 8.08
CA GLN A 310 -33.39 6.38 7.02
C GLN A 310 -33.53 4.90 6.62
N VAL A 311 -33.94 4.06 7.57
CA VAL A 311 -33.88 2.58 7.44
C VAL A 311 -34.76 2.04 6.31
N ASP A 312 -35.96 2.58 6.07
CA ASP A 312 -36.84 2.14 4.97
C ASP A 312 -36.21 2.39 3.60
N SER A 313 -35.62 3.57 3.42
CA SER A 313 -34.90 3.91 2.18
C SER A 313 -33.67 3.03 2.01
N ALA A 314 -32.92 2.77 3.09
CA ALA A 314 -31.78 1.87 3.05
C ALA A 314 -32.18 0.44 2.64
N LEU A 315 -33.28 -0.11 3.19
CA LEU A 315 -33.81 -1.43 2.81
C LEU A 315 -34.22 -1.49 1.33
N ALA A 316 -34.92 -0.46 0.84
CA ALA A 316 -35.31 -0.39 -0.56
C ALA A 316 -34.07 -0.38 -1.48
N VAL A 317 -33.07 0.43 -1.16
CA VAL A 317 -31.81 0.51 -1.92
C VAL A 317 -31.05 -0.82 -1.88
N TYR A 318 -30.85 -1.43 -0.71
CA TYR A 318 -30.14 -2.71 -0.60
C TYR A 318 -30.87 -3.83 -1.34
N SER A 319 -32.21 -3.83 -1.39
CA SER A 319 -32.98 -4.86 -2.08
C SER A 319 -32.85 -4.86 -3.61
N LEU A 320 -32.31 -3.78 -4.18
CA LEU A 320 -32.06 -3.66 -5.61
C LEU A 320 -30.63 -4.08 -6.01
N GLY A 321 -29.75 -4.32 -5.03
CA GLY A 321 -28.38 -4.79 -5.28
C GLY A 321 -28.26 -6.30 -5.10
N GLY A 322 -27.49 -6.95 -5.98
CA GLY A 322 -27.26 -8.40 -5.94
C GLY A 322 -26.05 -8.82 -5.11
N SER A 323 -25.20 -7.87 -4.71
CA SER A 323 -23.93 -8.20 -4.05
C SER A 323 -24.12 -8.85 -2.66
N PRO A 324 -23.17 -9.71 -2.24
CA PRO A 324 -23.12 -10.26 -0.88
C PRO A 324 -23.20 -9.20 0.24
N LEU A 325 -22.66 -8.01 -0.02
CA LEU A 325 -22.68 -6.91 0.93
C LEU A 325 -24.09 -6.33 1.10
N CYS A 326 -24.83 -6.13 0.00
CA CYS A 326 -26.24 -5.70 0.05
C CYS A 326 -27.09 -6.74 0.76
N ASN A 327 -26.92 -8.02 0.40
CA ASN A 327 -27.64 -9.16 0.96
C ASN A 327 -27.44 -9.29 2.47
N GLU A 328 -26.19 -9.19 2.95
CA GLU A 328 -25.90 -9.21 4.39
C GLU A 328 -26.59 -8.05 5.14
N ARG A 329 -26.54 -6.83 4.59
CA ARG A 329 -27.20 -5.67 5.20
C ARG A 329 -28.72 -5.84 5.24
N LEU A 330 -29.31 -6.34 4.17
CA LEU A 330 -30.75 -6.63 4.07
C LEU A 330 -31.18 -7.61 5.16
N VAL A 331 -30.48 -8.74 5.31
CA VAL A 331 -30.72 -9.74 6.37
C VAL A 331 -30.70 -9.10 7.76
N ARG A 332 -29.68 -8.28 8.06
CA ARG A 332 -29.50 -7.66 9.38
C ARG A 332 -30.62 -6.68 9.71
N LEU A 333 -30.99 -5.82 8.76
CA LEU A 333 -32.02 -4.80 8.94
C LEU A 333 -33.41 -5.44 9.08
N ARG A 334 -33.75 -6.41 8.24
CA ARG A 334 -35.02 -7.16 8.35
C ARG A 334 -35.12 -7.93 9.67
N TYR A 335 -34.01 -8.53 10.12
CA TYR A 335 -33.99 -9.19 11.42
C TYR A 335 -34.24 -8.22 12.58
N ALA A 336 -33.64 -7.02 12.52
CA ALA A 336 -33.85 -5.98 13.52
C ALA A 336 -35.31 -5.47 13.56
N ARG A 337 -36.03 -5.53 12.43
CA ARG A 337 -37.48 -5.25 12.34
C ARG A 337 -38.38 -6.36 12.86
N GLY A 338 -37.83 -7.52 13.20
CA GLY A 338 -38.59 -8.67 13.66
C GLY A 338 -39.14 -9.55 12.53
N GLU A 339 -38.74 -9.34 11.27
CA GLU A 339 -39.15 -10.12 10.10
C GLU A 339 -38.44 -11.50 10.04
N ARG A 340 -38.59 -12.29 11.10
CA ARG A 340 -37.76 -13.49 11.35
C ARG A 340 -37.96 -14.60 10.31
N ASP A 341 -39.19 -14.83 9.85
CA ASP A 341 -39.47 -15.90 8.89
C ASP A 341 -38.91 -15.56 7.50
N GLN A 342 -39.03 -14.30 7.07
CA GLN A 342 -38.42 -13.83 5.83
C GLN A 342 -36.89 -13.91 5.90
N VAL A 343 -36.29 -13.49 7.01
CA VAL A 343 -34.85 -13.62 7.23
C VAL A 343 -34.40 -15.08 7.21
N ARG A 344 -35.17 -15.99 7.80
CA ARG A 344 -34.87 -17.43 7.76
C ARG A 344 -34.83 -17.93 6.31
N ALA A 345 -35.87 -17.64 5.53
CA ALA A 345 -35.95 -18.04 4.12
C ALA A 345 -34.79 -17.47 3.29
N MET A 346 -34.44 -16.20 3.51
CA MET A 346 -33.29 -15.56 2.85
C MET A 346 -31.98 -16.28 3.17
N LEU A 347 -31.73 -16.60 4.44
CA LEU A 347 -30.51 -17.30 4.86
C LEU A 347 -30.45 -18.71 4.29
N GLU A 348 -31.57 -19.42 4.25
CA GLU A 348 -31.66 -20.76 3.66
C GLU A 348 -31.39 -20.72 2.15
N ALA A 349 -31.90 -19.72 1.43
CA ALA A 349 -31.57 -19.50 0.03
C ALA A 349 -30.08 -19.18 -0.19
N MET A 350 -29.50 -18.29 0.62
CA MET A 350 -28.06 -17.96 0.57
C MET A 350 -27.17 -19.18 0.86
N MET A 351 -27.60 -20.09 1.73
CA MET A 351 -26.84 -21.33 2.00
C MET A 351 -26.99 -22.36 0.88
N ALA A 352 -28.14 -22.39 0.20
CA ALA A 352 -28.39 -23.31 -0.91
C ALA A 352 -27.67 -22.91 -2.20
N GLN A 353 -27.62 -21.61 -2.50
CA GLN A 353 -26.98 -21.06 -3.70
C GLN A 353 -26.25 -19.74 -3.35
N PRO A 354 -25.10 -19.81 -2.66
CA PRO A 354 -24.36 -18.62 -2.27
C PRO A 354 -23.73 -17.92 -3.48
N ALA A 355 -23.81 -16.60 -3.52
CA ALA A 355 -23.11 -15.76 -4.49
C ALA A 355 -21.59 -15.70 -4.25
N SER A 356 -21.15 -16.00 -3.02
CA SER A 356 -19.74 -16.14 -2.69
C SER A 356 -19.53 -17.00 -1.43
N ASP A 357 -18.32 -17.51 -1.27
CA ASP A 357 -17.86 -18.17 -0.04
C ASP A 357 -18.11 -17.31 1.22
N LEU A 358 -17.93 -15.99 1.13
CA LEU A 358 -18.17 -15.06 2.23
C LEU A 358 -19.66 -14.94 2.57
N GLU A 359 -20.54 -15.00 1.57
CA GLU A 359 -21.98 -14.99 1.77
C GLU A 359 -22.44 -16.28 2.46
N ALA A 360 -21.95 -17.43 2.01
CA ALA A 360 -22.24 -18.72 2.61
C ALA A 360 -21.84 -18.73 4.10
N LEU A 361 -20.63 -18.26 4.42
CA LEU A 361 -20.13 -18.16 5.79
C LEU A 361 -20.99 -17.24 6.64
N PHE A 362 -21.35 -16.06 6.12
CA PHE A 362 -22.24 -15.13 6.82
C PHE A 362 -23.60 -15.76 7.09
N ALA A 363 -24.22 -16.36 6.08
CA ALA A 363 -25.55 -16.94 6.17
C ALA A 363 -25.59 -18.07 7.20
N GLN A 364 -24.63 -18.98 7.15
CA GLN A 364 -24.52 -20.08 8.11
C GLN A 364 -24.31 -19.56 9.53
N ASP A 365 -23.37 -18.64 9.74
CA ASP A 365 -23.07 -18.09 11.06
C ASP A 365 -24.26 -17.33 11.67
N PHE A 366 -24.92 -16.49 10.87
CA PHE A 366 -26.08 -15.73 11.31
C PHE A 366 -27.26 -16.66 11.62
N TYR A 367 -27.49 -17.67 10.79
CA TYR A 367 -28.55 -18.67 10.98
C TYR A 367 -28.35 -19.44 12.29
N GLN A 368 -27.15 -19.97 12.53
CA GLN A 368 -26.84 -20.72 13.74
C GLN A 368 -27.05 -19.88 15.01
N ARG A 369 -26.63 -18.60 14.97
CA ARG A 369 -26.76 -17.72 16.13
C ARG A 369 -28.18 -17.26 16.40
N LYS A 370 -28.97 -16.97 15.37
CA LYS A 370 -30.31 -16.40 15.53
C LYS A 370 -31.43 -17.43 15.59
N PHE A 371 -31.23 -18.62 15.01
CA PHE A 371 -32.28 -19.64 14.90
C PHE A 371 -31.93 -20.99 15.53
N LYS A 372 -30.66 -21.27 15.85
CA LYS A 372 -30.23 -22.53 16.49
C LYS A 372 -29.60 -22.34 17.87
N GLY A 373 -29.64 -21.13 18.43
CA GLY A 373 -29.20 -20.84 19.80
C GLY A 373 -27.68 -20.84 20.02
N LYS A 374 -26.88 -20.88 18.95
CA LYS A 374 -25.41 -20.77 19.05
C LYS A 374 -25.03 -19.39 19.60
N ARG A 375 -24.22 -19.33 20.66
CA ARG A 375 -23.86 -18.05 21.32
C ARG A 375 -22.77 -17.29 20.58
N THR A 376 -21.82 -18.00 19.99
CA THR A 376 -20.60 -17.44 19.38
C THR A 376 -20.52 -17.75 17.89
N SER A 377 -19.74 -16.95 17.15
CA SER A 377 -19.51 -17.18 15.73
C SER A 377 -18.45 -18.26 15.51
N ALA A 378 -18.43 -18.87 14.32
CA ALA A 378 -17.38 -19.84 13.95
C ALA A 378 -15.96 -19.23 14.07
N LEU A 379 -15.81 -17.95 13.72
CA LEU A 379 -14.56 -17.18 13.88
C LEU A 379 -14.13 -17.11 15.35
N THR A 380 -15.07 -16.78 16.26
CA THR A 380 -14.80 -16.69 17.69
C THR A 380 -14.47 -18.06 18.29
N ASP A 381 -15.15 -19.12 17.86
CA ASP A 381 -14.88 -20.47 18.36
C ASP A 381 -13.47 -20.92 17.96
N ARG A 382 -13.08 -20.72 16.69
CA ARG A 382 -11.73 -21.05 16.21
C ARG A 382 -10.66 -20.27 16.95
N LEU A 383 -10.89 -18.98 17.19
CA LEU A 383 -9.95 -18.17 17.97
C LEU A 383 -9.85 -18.63 19.42
N ARG A 384 -10.96 -19.02 20.06
CA ARG A 384 -10.94 -19.50 21.45
C ARG A 384 -10.25 -20.86 21.61
N ALA A 385 -10.38 -21.73 20.61
CA ALA A 385 -9.73 -23.03 20.57
C ALA A 385 -8.23 -22.97 20.20
N ALA A 386 -7.75 -21.81 19.70
CA ALA A 386 -6.36 -21.62 19.33
C ALA A 386 -5.42 -21.74 20.55
N GLU A 387 -4.34 -22.49 20.37
CA GLU A 387 -3.26 -22.61 21.35
C GLU A 387 -2.63 -21.25 21.61
N VAL A 388 -2.25 -21.00 22.87
CA VAL A 388 -1.58 -19.78 23.31
C VAL A 388 -0.07 -20.01 23.33
N ILE A 389 0.67 -19.13 22.68
CA ILE A 389 2.14 -19.08 22.71
C ILE A 389 2.59 -17.83 23.47
N GLY A 390 3.65 -17.98 24.27
CA GLY A 390 4.30 -16.87 24.95
C GLY A 390 5.26 -16.14 24.00
N VAL A 391 5.08 -14.83 23.85
CA VAL A 391 5.99 -13.97 23.09
C VAL A 391 6.45 -12.82 23.98
N ASP A 392 7.74 -12.48 23.93
CA ASP A 392 8.26 -11.36 24.71
C ASP A 392 7.52 -10.06 24.40
N GLU A 393 7.08 -9.36 25.43
CA GLU A 393 6.26 -8.16 25.28
C GLU A 393 6.98 -6.98 24.63
N SER A 394 8.31 -7.00 24.53
CA SER A 394 9.06 -6.03 23.72
C SER A 394 8.72 -6.13 22.23
N LEU A 395 8.19 -7.28 21.79
CA LEU A 395 7.72 -7.55 20.44
C LEU A 395 6.23 -7.23 20.26
N ARG A 396 5.62 -6.48 21.20
CA ARG A 396 4.19 -6.10 21.16
C ARG A 396 3.74 -5.46 19.85
N ASN A 397 4.64 -4.73 19.19
CA ASN A 397 4.38 -4.07 17.91
C ASN A 397 4.76 -4.92 16.68
N ALA A 398 5.16 -6.17 16.88
CA ALA A 398 5.53 -7.13 15.84
C ALA A 398 5.27 -8.60 16.31
N PRO A 399 4.02 -8.96 16.67
CA PRO A 399 3.68 -10.28 17.19
C PRO A 399 4.10 -11.44 16.27
N GLU A 400 4.01 -11.26 14.95
CA GLU A 400 4.36 -12.27 13.94
C GLU A 400 5.87 -12.54 13.93
N ARG A 401 6.69 -11.51 14.18
CA ARG A 401 8.14 -11.68 14.33
C ARG A 401 8.47 -12.48 15.60
N GLY A 402 7.82 -12.16 16.71
CA GLY A 402 8.03 -12.89 17.95
C GLY A 402 7.55 -14.33 17.90
N ALA A 403 6.41 -14.58 17.25
CA ALA A 403 5.96 -15.93 16.95
C ALA A 403 6.96 -16.69 16.04
N ALA A 404 7.52 -16.02 15.03
CA ALA A 404 8.55 -16.63 14.19
C ALA A 404 9.79 -17.02 15.00
N ASP A 405 10.25 -16.17 15.92
CA ASP A 405 11.39 -16.48 16.80
C ASP A 405 11.08 -17.61 17.80
N TYR A 406 9.83 -17.70 18.28
CA TYR A 406 9.35 -18.83 19.07
C TYR A 406 9.45 -20.16 18.29
N PHE A 407 8.99 -20.20 17.04
CA PHE A 407 9.06 -21.42 16.22
C PHE A 407 10.48 -21.76 15.76
N ARG A 408 11.34 -20.76 15.48
CA ARG A 408 12.77 -21.00 15.16
C ARG A 408 13.50 -21.71 16.29
N ARG A 409 13.20 -21.35 17.54
CA ARG A 409 13.77 -22.03 18.72
C ARG A 409 13.34 -23.49 18.87
N GLN A 410 12.26 -23.89 18.18
CA GLN A 410 11.81 -25.28 18.10
C GLN A 410 12.39 -26.03 16.89
N GLY A 411 13.32 -25.41 16.15
CA GLY A 411 13.98 -26.04 15.00
C GLY A 411 13.22 -25.90 13.67
N TYR A 412 12.25 -24.99 13.59
CA TYR A 412 11.60 -24.68 12.31
C TYR A 412 12.36 -23.59 11.54
N GLU A 413 12.44 -23.76 10.23
CA GLU A 413 12.64 -22.65 9.32
C GLU A 413 11.32 -21.88 9.17
N VAL A 414 11.37 -20.55 9.28
CA VAL A 414 10.16 -19.72 9.32
C VAL A 414 10.25 -18.57 8.32
N PHE A 415 9.29 -18.54 7.41
CA PHE A 415 9.09 -17.48 6.43
C PHE A 415 7.81 -16.69 6.72
N GLN A 416 7.90 -15.36 6.67
CA GLN A 416 6.73 -14.49 6.76
C GLN A 416 6.00 -14.51 5.41
N SER A 417 5.04 -15.42 5.28
CA SER A 417 4.32 -15.67 4.03
C SER A 417 3.30 -14.57 3.75
N GLU A 418 2.39 -14.32 4.68
CA GLU A 418 1.12 -13.61 4.44
C GLU A 418 0.55 -14.00 3.06
N ASN A 419 0.11 -13.02 2.27
CA ASN A 419 -0.37 -13.21 0.91
C ASN A 419 0.76 -13.39 -0.13
N SER A 420 2.02 -13.13 0.25
CA SER A 420 3.10 -12.94 -0.72
C SER A 420 3.52 -14.21 -1.44
N VAL A 421 3.55 -15.35 -0.73
CA VAL A 421 3.91 -16.67 -1.27
C VAL A 421 2.93 -17.08 -2.36
N TRP A 422 1.63 -17.09 -2.02
CA TRP A 422 0.56 -17.53 -2.90
C TRP A 422 0.38 -16.62 -4.11
N ARG A 423 0.44 -15.30 -3.91
CA ARG A 423 0.36 -14.33 -5.01
C ARG A 423 1.58 -14.42 -5.93
N ALA A 424 2.77 -14.61 -5.39
CA ALA A 424 3.97 -14.79 -6.21
C ALA A 424 3.88 -16.07 -7.04
N LEU A 425 3.52 -17.21 -6.43
CA LEU A 425 3.34 -18.47 -7.15
C LEU A 425 2.31 -18.37 -8.27
N PHE A 426 1.13 -17.82 -7.95
CA PHE A 426 0.08 -17.59 -8.94
C PHE A 426 0.58 -16.75 -10.11
N GLY A 427 1.17 -15.58 -9.81
CA GLY A 427 1.65 -14.66 -10.83
C GLY A 427 2.79 -15.23 -11.68
N MET A 428 3.71 -15.99 -11.08
CA MET A 428 4.83 -16.60 -11.80
C MET A 428 4.39 -17.80 -12.65
N LEU A 429 3.49 -18.64 -12.14
CA LEU A 429 3.03 -19.85 -12.83
C LEU A 429 2.16 -19.51 -14.06
N PHE A 430 1.25 -18.55 -13.90
CA PHE A 430 0.28 -18.18 -14.94
C PHE A 430 0.64 -16.87 -15.65
N TRP A 431 1.92 -16.48 -15.63
CA TRP A 431 2.36 -15.20 -16.20
C TRP A 431 1.90 -15.00 -17.66
N GLU A 432 2.00 -16.06 -18.46
CA GLU A 432 1.62 -16.06 -19.88
C GLU A 432 0.11 -15.84 -20.06
N GLU A 433 -0.73 -16.55 -19.33
CA GLU A 433 -2.20 -16.42 -19.40
C GLU A 433 -2.67 -15.08 -18.85
N ILE A 434 -1.94 -14.51 -17.90
CA ILE A 434 -2.28 -13.23 -17.28
C ILE A 434 -1.85 -12.06 -18.16
N TYR A 435 -0.75 -12.16 -18.92
CA TYR A 435 -0.17 -10.99 -19.59
C TYR A 435 0.11 -11.14 -21.09
N CYS A 436 0.26 -12.35 -21.61
CA CYS A 436 0.80 -12.59 -22.96
C CYS A 436 -0.23 -13.16 -23.95
N GLU A 437 -1.26 -13.88 -23.50
CA GLU A 437 -2.21 -14.56 -24.38
C GLU A 437 -3.34 -13.66 -24.92
N ALA A 438 -3.97 -14.09 -26.02
CA ALA A 438 -5.22 -13.50 -26.49
C ALA A 438 -6.33 -13.72 -25.43
N GLY A 439 -6.94 -12.65 -24.93
CA GLY A 439 -7.82 -12.68 -23.75
C GLY A 439 -7.17 -12.22 -22.43
N ALA A 440 -5.85 -12.02 -22.40
CA ALA A 440 -5.12 -11.36 -21.32
C ALA A 440 -5.20 -9.82 -21.46
N SER A 441 -6.40 -9.29 -21.69
CA SER A 441 -6.58 -7.90 -22.10
C SER A 441 -6.34 -6.93 -20.95
N LEU A 442 -5.39 -6.03 -21.19
CA LEU A 442 -5.27 -4.76 -20.48
C LEU A 442 -5.88 -3.71 -21.41
N HIS A 443 -6.65 -2.78 -20.86
CA HIS A 443 -7.31 -1.75 -21.66
C HIS A 443 -6.46 -0.49 -21.81
N ASN A 444 -5.42 -0.32 -20.99
CA ASN A 444 -4.45 0.77 -21.13
C ASN A 444 -3.14 0.47 -20.38
N ALA A 445 -2.13 1.32 -20.58
CA ALA A 445 -0.80 1.19 -19.99
C ALA A 445 -0.75 1.25 -18.44
N PHE A 446 -1.80 1.77 -17.80
CA PHE A 446 -1.87 1.98 -16.35
C PHE A 446 -2.62 0.87 -15.61
N GLU A 447 -3.27 -0.05 -16.33
CA GLU A 447 -3.86 -1.24 -15.73
C GLU A 447 -2.78 -2.25 -15.37
N ARG A 448 -2.95 -2.88 -14.20
CA ARG A 448 -1.97 -3.85 -13.67
C ARG A 448 -2.54 -5.25 -13.47
N LEU A 449 -3.87 -5.37 -13.53
CA LEU A 449 -4.60 -6.62 -13.38
C LEU A 449 -5.52 -6.75 -14.59
N PRO A 450 -5.45 -7.86 -15.33
CA PRO A 450 -6.38 -8.16 -16.43
C PRO A 450 -7.82 -8.16 -15.96
N GLN A 451 -8.74 -7.85 -16.88
CA GLN A 451 -10.17 -7.84 -16.59
C GLN A 451 -10.69 -9.24 -16.21
N SER A 452 -10.17 -10.31 -16.84
CA SER A 452 -10.56 -11.69 -16.57
C SER A 452 -10.31 -12.13 -15.12
N LEU A 453 -9.31 -11.56 -14.42
CA LEU A 453 -9.11 -11.79 -12.99
C LEU A 453 -10.09 -11.00 -12.12
N LYS A 454 -10.54 -9.83 -12.57
CA LYS A 454 -11.50 -9.00 -11.83
C LYS A 454 -12.91 -9.59 -11.89
N SER A 455 -13.34 -10.02 -13.08
CA SER A 455 -14.68 -10.60 -13.30
C SER A 455 -14.81 -12.09 -12.96
N GLY A 456 -13.72 -12.78 -12.63
CA GLY A 456 -13.74 -14.22 -12.31
C GLY A 456 -13.75 -15.16 -13.53
N GLY A 457 -13.68 -14.61 -14.76
CA GLY A 457 -13.65 -15.41 -16.00
C GLY A 457 -12.31 -16.07 -16.32
N PHE A 458 -11.25 -15.82 -15.54
CA PHE A 458 -9.88 -16.28 -15.84
C PHE A 458 -9.75 -17.80 -15.97
N TYR A 459 -10.31 -18.56 -15.03
CA TYR A 459 -10.24 -20.01 -15.08
C TYR A 459 -10.95 -20.59 -16.31
N GLU A 460 -12.13 -20.07 -16.64
CA GLU A 460 -12.92 -20.54 -17.77
C GLU A 460 -12.23 -20.22 -19.11
N ALA A 461 -11.66 -19.03 -19.25
CA ALA A 461 -10.94 -18.60 -20.45
C ALA A 461 -9.69 -19.45 -20.74
N PHE A 462 -8.98 -19.91 -19.70
CA PHE A 462 -7.69 -20.60 -19.85
C PHE A 462 -7.66 -22.01 -19.25
N ARG A 463 -8.83 -22.64 -19.08
CA ARG A 463 -9.01 -23.90 -18.33
C ARG A 463 -7.98 -24.98 -18.66
N GLU A 464 -7.86 -25.34 -19.94
CA GLU A 464 -6.97 -26.43 -20.37
C GLU A 464 -5.50 -26.16 -20.04
N ARG A 465 -5.04 -24.92 -20.24
CA ARG A 465 -3.66 -24.51 -19.97
C ARG A 465 -3.37 -24.42 -18.47
N ILE A 466 -4.33 -23.89 -17.70
CA ILE A 466 -4.26 -23.83 -16.25
C ILE A 466 -4.10 -25.25 -15.70
N GLU A 467 -4.98 -26.18 -16.08
CA GLU A 467 -4.91 -27.57 -15.60
C GLU A 467 -3.61 -28.26 -16.02
N ALA A 468 -3.10 -28.01 -17.24
CA ALA A 468 -1.80 -28.54 -17.67
C ALA A 468 -0.63 -28.01 -16.82
N LYS A 469 -0.65 -26.72 -16.44
CA LYS A 469 0.37 -26.11 -15.56
C LYS A 469 0.26 -26.61 -14.13
N LEU A 470 -0.96 -26.79 -13.62
CA LEU A 470 -1.22 -27.36 -12.30
C LEU A 470 -0.74 -28.83 -12.23
N ALA A 471 -0.95 -29.62 -13.28
CA ALA A 471 -0.48 -31.01 -13.33
C ALA A 471 1.06 -31.11 -13.26
N ARG A 472 1.81 -30.09 -13.71
CA ARG A 472 3.28 -30.08 -13.59
C ARG A 472 3.77 -29.93 -12.16
N LEU A 473 2.93 -29.45 -11.22
CA LEU A 473 3.26 -29.34 -9.81
C LEU A 473 3.53 -30.70 -9.15
N GLN A 474 3.06 -31.79 -9.76
CA GLN A 474 3.35 -33.17 -9.35
C GLN A 474 4.85 -33.50 -9.35
N ASN A 475 5.65 -32.76 -10.13
CA ASN A 475 7.10 -32.90 -10.14
C ASN A 475 7.74 -31.58 -9.66
N PRO A 476 8.18 -31.51 -8.38
CA PRO A 476 8.75 -30.30 -7.80
C PRO A 476 9.92 -29.72 -8.59
N ALA A 477 10.78 -30.56 -9.18
CA ALA A 477 11.93 -30.09 -9.96
C ALA A 477 11.48 -29.40 -11.26
N SER A 478 10.53 -30.00 -11.98
CA SER A 478 9.96 -29.41 -13.20
C SER A 478 9.17 -28.13 -12.91
N ALA A 479 8.42 -28.10 -11.80
CA ALA A 479 7.69 -26.92 -11.34
C ALA A 479 8.66 -25.78 -11.01
N LEU A 480 9.72 -26.08 -10.24
CA LEU A 480 10.75 -25.11 -9.89
C LEU A 480 11.44 -24.54 -11.13
N GLN A 481 11.79 -25.37 -12.10
CA GLN A 481 12.39 -24.91 -13.36
C GLN A 481 11.48 -23.93 -14.11
N THR A 482 10.18 -24.23 -14.18
CA THR A 482 9.19 -23.36 -14.83
C THR A 482 9.11 -22.00 -14.13
N LEU A 483 9.01 -22.02 -12.80
CA LEU A 483 8.89 -20.80 -11.98
C LEU A 483 10.16 -19.95 -11.99
N LEU A 484 11.35 -20.58 -11.95
CA LEU A 484 12.63 -19.87 -12.09
C LEU A 484 12.81 -19.26 -13.47
N SER A 485 12.36 -19.94 -14.53
CA SER A 485 12.38 -19.39 -15.89
C SER A 485 11.50 -18.14 -15.97
N SER A 486 10.25 -18.22 -15.49
CA SER A 486 9.34 -17.07 -15.41
C SER A 486 9.92 -15.92 -14.58
N LEU A 487 10.53 -16.23 -13.42
CA LEU A 487 11.20 -15.24 -12.58
C LEU A 487 12.36 -14.57 -13.31
N SER A 488 13.21 -15.34 -14.00
CA SER A 488 14.39 -14.80 -14.70
C SER A 488 14.02 -13.90 -15.89
N THR A 489 13.03 -14.30 -16.68
CA THR A 489 12.56 -13.57 -17.86
C THR A 489 11.83 -12.29 -17.47
N ASN A 490 11.02 -12.34 -16.41
CA ASN A 490 10.09 -11.27 -16.08
C ASN A 490 10.53 -10.44 -14.86
N TYR A 491 11.71 -10.67 -14.28
CA TYR A 491 12.11 -9.99 -13.05
C TYR A 491 12.04 -8.46 -13.16
N GLY A 492 11.42 -7.82 -12.17
CA GLY A 492 11.34 -6.35 -12.11
C GLY A 492 10.26 -5.73 -12.99
N THR A 493 9.63 -6.52 -13.86
CA THR A 493 8.48 -6.07 -14.66
C THR A 493 7.33 -5.63 -13.75
N PRO A 494 6.66 -4.50 -14.04
CA PRO A 494 5.50 -4.07 -13.28
C PRO A 494 4.39 -5.11 -13.41
N ASN A 495 3.75 -5.45 -12.29
CA ASN A 495 2.59 -6.33 -12.28
C ASN A 495 1.68 -5.96 -11.11
N GLY A 496 0.40 -6.33 -11.19
CA GLY A 496 -0.61 -6.07 -10.15
C GLY A 496 -0.72 -7.15 -9.09
N ILE A 497 0.01 -8.26 -9.26
CA ILE A 497 -0.20 -9.50 -8.52
C ILE A 497 0.74 -9.60 -7.33
N PHE A 498 2.03 -9.35 -7.48
CA PHE A 498 3.00 -9.48 -6.40
C PHE A 498 4.19 -8.53 -6.58
N ARG A 499 4.98 -8.40 -5.53
CA ARG A 499 6.21 -7.60 -5.58
C ARG A 499 7.41 -8.52 -5.79
N TRP A 500 8.21 -8.24 -6.81
CA TRP A 500 9.51 -8.87 -6.97
C TRP A 500 10.39 -8.62 -5.75
N ARG A 501 10.85 -9.71 -5.12
CA ARG A 501 11.81 -9.69 -4.00
C ARG A 501 12.90 -10.72 -4.29
N PRO A 502 14.18 -10.41 -4.00
CA PRO A 502 15.25 -11.40 -4.10
C PRO A 502 14.95 -12.66 -3.27
N THR A 503 14.27 -12.48 -2.13
CA THR A 503 13.95 -13.57 -1.18
C THR A 503 12.91 -14.58 -1.69
N ILE A 504 12.39 -14.43 -2.92
CA ILE A 504 11.47 -15.41 -3.51
C ILE A 504 12.17 -16.78 -3.66
N THR A 505 13.45 -16.78 -4.04
CA THR A 505 14.22 -18.02 -4.22
C THR A 505 14.48 -18.76 -2.91
N ASP A 506 14.39 -18.07 -1.77
CA ASP A 506 14.74 -18.63 -0.45
C ASP A 506 13.71 -19.66 0.02
N TRP A 507 12.43 -19.47 -0.32
CA TRP A 507 11.35 -20.37 0.08
C TRP A 507 10.81 -21.23 -1.06
N LEU A 508 11.04 -20.86 -2.32
CA LEU A 508 10.40 -21.51 -3.47
C LEU A 508 10.75 -23.00 -3.59
N GLY A 509 12.04 -23.34 -3.52
CA GLY A 509 12.51 -24.73 -3.58
C GLY A 509 11.99 -25.57 -2.42
N PRO A 510 12.25 -25.19 -1.15
CA PRO A 510 11.76 -25.91 0.02
C PRO A 510 10.23 -26.08 0.02
N PHE A 511 9.49 -25.04 -0.37
CA PHE A 511 8.03 -25.10 -0.41
C PHE A 511 7.53 -26.10 -1.43
N LEU A 512 8.03 -26.07 -2.67
CA LEU A 512 7.61 -27.04 -3.71
C LEU A 512 7.97 -28.48 -3.37
N GLN A 513 9.08 -28.70 -2.65
CA GLN A 513 9.49 -30.04 -2.23
C GLN A 513 8.64 -30.62 -1.10
N LYS A 514 8.16 -29.76 -0.19
CA LYS A 514 7.43 -30.18 1.03
C LYS A 514 5.91 -30.06 0.92
N ALA A 515 5.42 -29.20 0.03
CA ALA A 515 3.99 -29.05 -0.18
C ALA A 515 3.41 -30.29 -0.88
N PRO A 516 2.26 -30.81 -0.42
CA PRO A 516 1.56 -31.85 -1.17
C PRO A 516 1.17 -31.30 -2.55
N PRO A 517 1.60 -31.91 -3.67
CA PRO A 517 1.38 -31.34 -5.01
C PRO A 517 -0.10 -31.10 -5.34
N GLU A 518 -0.97 -32.03 -4.97
CA GLU A 518 -2.43 -31.91 -5.15
C GLU A 518 -3.01 -30.77 -4.31
N ALA A 519 -2.52 -30.58 -3.08
CA ALA A 519 -2.95 -29.48 -2.22
C ALA A 519 -2.57 -28.13 -2.84
N LEU A 520 -1.33 -28.02 -3.33
CA LEU A 520 -0.84 -26.82 -4.01
C LEU A 520 -1.65 -26.52 -5.27
N ALA A 521 -1.92 -27.54 -6.09
CA ALA A 521 -2.71 -27.42 -7.29
C ALA A 521 -4.17 -26.99 -6.99
N SER A 522 -4.77 -27.58 -5.95
CA SER A 522 -6.13 -27.24 -5.49
C SER A 522 -6.26 -25.76 -5.11
N VAL A 523 -5.34 -25.24 -4.29
CA VAL A 523 -5.37 -23.84 -3.86
C VAL A 523 -5.21 -22.89 -5.05
N LEU A 524 -4.23 -23.16 -5.93
CA LEU A 524 -3.99 -22.33 -7.12
C LEU A 524 -5.15 -22.38 -8.11
N ARG A 525 -5.82 -23.53 -8.26
CA ARG A 525 -7.04 -23.66 -9.06
C ARG A 525 -8.17 -22.79 -8.53
N GLU A 526 -8.39 -22.83 -7.22
CA GLU A 526 -9.41 -22.00 -6.58
C GLU A 526 -9.08 -20.51 -6.76
N MET A 527 -7.80 -20.11 -6.65
CA MET A 527 -7.37 -18.75 -6.98
C MET A 527 -7.61 -18.37 -8.45
N CYS A 528 -7.54 -19.32 -9.40
CA CYS A 528 -7.86 -19.04 -10.80
C CYS A 528 -9.37 -18.78 -11.01
N LYS A 529 -10.23 -19.47 -10.24
CA LYS A 529 -11.69 -19.32 -10.32
C LYS A 529 -12.19 -18.01 -9.68
N ASP A 530 -11.59 -17.62 -8.57
CA ASP A 530 -11.94 -16.38 -7.85
C ASP A 530 -10.69 -15.71 -7.28
N TYR A 531 -9.95 -15.02 -8.16
CA TYR A 531 -8.73 -14.34 -7.75
C TYR A 531 -9.03 -13.21 -6.76
N MET A 532 -10.08 -12.44 -6.98
CA MET A 532 -10.38 -11.27 -6.14
C MET A 532 -10.79 -11.66 -4.72
N GLY A 533 -11.57 -12.74 -4.55
CA GLY A 533 -11.94 -13.29 -3.26
C GLY A 533 -10.85 -14.10 -2.58
N ARG A 534 -9.86 -14.62 -3.35
CA ARG A 534 -8.83 -15.52 -2.81
C ARG A 534 -7.39 -14.98 -2.77
N LYS A 535 -7.12 -13.80 -3.33
CA LYS A 535 -5.75 -13.23 -3.34
C LYS A 535 -5.22 -12.82 -1.96
N ASP A 536 -6.09 -12.60 -0.97
CA ASP A 536 -5.70 -12.12 0.35
C ASP A 536 -6.36 -12.92 1.50
N GLY A 537 -5.72 -12.92 2.67
CA GLY A 537 -6.16 -13.62 3.87
C GLY A 537 -5.35 -14.87 4.18
N PHE A 538 -4.26 -15.12 3.46
CA PHE A 538 -3.38 -16.25 3.75
C PHE A 538 -2.62 -16.05 5.06
N PRO A 539 -2.20 -17.15 5.73
CA PRO A 539 -1.60 -17.08 7.06
C PRO A 539 -0.29 -16.30 7.11
N ASP A 540 -0.04 -15.65 8.24
CA ASP A 540 1.12 -14.80 8.47
C ASP A 540 2.45 -15.53 8.26
N LEU A 541 2.54 -16.77 8.77
CA LEU A 541 3.76 -17.57 8.75
C LEU A 541 3.58 -18.86 7.95
N MET A 542 4.63 -19.20 7.20
CA MET A 542 4.86 -20.52 6.63
C MET A 542 6.12 -21.08 7.29
N LEU A 543 6.00 -22.25 7.89
CA LEU A 543 7.10 -22.88 8.60
C LEU A 543 7.29 -24.31 8.16
N TRP A 544 8.55 -24.74 8.12
CA TRP A 544 8.88 -26.11 7.72
C TRP A 544 10.10 -26.63 8.47
N ASN A 545 10.20 -27.95 8.53
CA ASN A 545 11.40 -28.68 8.92
C ASN A 545 11.55 -29.88 7.97
N ASP A 546 12.39 -30.86 8.29
CA ASP A 546 12.64 -32.00 7.40
C ASP A 546 11.38 -32.79 7.05
N SER A 547 10.43 -32.94 7.98
CA SER A 547 9.24 -33.79 7.84
C SER A 547 7.92 -33.04 7.69
N ASP A 548 7.89 -31.73 7.90
CA ASP A 548 6.64 -31.00 8.13
C ASP A 548 6.62 -29.62 7.44
N LEU A 549 5.42 -29.20 7.04
CA LEU A 549 5.11 -27.89 6.47
C LEU A 549 3.77 -27.41 7.01
N ARG A 550 3.76 -26.26 7.68
CA ARG A 550 2.55 -25.68 8.28
C ARG A 550 2.38 -24.21 7.92
N PHE A 551 1.14 -23.78 7.96
CA PHE A 551 0.76 -22.38 7.89
C PHE A 551 0.13 -21.92 9.20
N ILE A 552 0.64 -20.83 9.75
CA ILE A 552 0.23 -20.32 11.06
C ILE A 552 -0.29 -18.88 10.93
N GLU A 553 -1.50 -18.66 11.43
CA GLU A 553 -2.09 -17.34 11.63
C GLU A 553 -1.89 -16.89 13.08
N ILE A 554 -1.34 -15.69 13.28
CA ILE A 554 -1.01 -15.15 14.60
C ILE A 554 -2.07 -14.13 15.03
N LYS A 555 -2.55 -14.24 16.27
CA LYS A 555 -3.54 -13.33 16.85
C LYS A 555 -3.12 -12.83 18.22
N SER A 556 -2.93 -11.53 18.35
CA SER A 556 -2.63 -10.90 19.63
C SER A 556 -3.91 -10.56 20.41
N ALA A 557 -3.77 -10.14 21.68
CA ALA A 557 -4.90 -9.78 22.51
C ALA A 557 -5.73 -8.63 21.89
N GLY A 558 -7.01 -8.89 21.67
CA GLY A 558 -7.94 -7.94 21.03
C GLY A 558 -8.15 -8.19 19.53
N ASP A 559 -7.30 -8.98 18.88
CA ASP A 559 -7.46 -9.34 17.49
C ASP A 559 -8.61 -10.34 17.28
N GLN A 560 -9.22 -10.26 16.10
CA GLN A 560 -10.21 -11.21 15.63
C GLN A 560 -9.74 -11.83 14.32
N ILE A 561 -10.11 -13.09 14.07
CA ILE A 561 -9.96 -13.68 12.74
C ILE A 561 -10.91 -12.94 11.80
N ARG A 562 -10.39 -12.48 10.66
CA ARG A 562 -11.21 -11.84 9.61
C ARG A 562 -11.85 -12.92 8.73
N ARG A 563 -12.96 -12.60 8.09
CA ARG A 563 -13.71 -13.58 7.27
C ARG A 563 -12.87 -14.14 6.12
N ASN A 564 -12.16 -13.28 5.39
CA ASN A 564 -11.27 -13.72 4.31
C ASN A 564 -10.12 -14.60 4.84
N GLN A 565 -9.62 -14.35 6.05
CA GLN A 565 -8.63 -15.22 6.68
C GLN A 565 -9.20 -16.61 6.96
N LEU A 566 -10.39 -16.69 7.56
CA LEU A 566 -11.05 -17.97 7.79
C LEU A 566 -11.25 -18.76 6.49
N MET A 567 -11.67 -18.09 5.41
CA MET A 567 -11.82 -18.73 4.11
C MET A 567 -10.51 -19.33 3.58
N GLN A 568 -9.39 -18.62 3.70
CA GLN A 568 -8.09 -19.18 3.27
C GLN A 568 -7.59 -20.28 4.20
N LEU A 569 -7.79 -20.14 5.52
CA LEU A 569 -7.47 -21.19 6.48
C LEU A 569 -8.25 -22.49 6.17
N ASP A 570 -9.53 -22.38 5.82
CA ASP A 570 -10.38 -23.51 5.45
C ASP A 570 -10.07 -24.06 4.06
N LEU A 571 -9.67 -23.22 3.11
CA LEU A 571 -9.20 -23.66 1.79
C LEU A 571 -7.92 -24.48 1.93
N LEU A 572 -6.93 -23.97 2.65
CA LEU A 572 -5.65 -24.65 2.88
C LEU A 572 -5.86 -25.98 3.62
N ALA A 573 -6.67 -25.99 4.69
CA ALA A 573 -6.95 -27.20 5.45
C ALA A 573 -7.67 -28.26 4.59
N ARG A 574 -8.69 -27.87 3.82
CA ARG A 574 -9.40 -28.79 2.90
C ARG A 574 -8.51 -29.31 1.77
N ALA A 575 -7.56 -28.50 1.31
CA ALA A 575 -6.59 -28.92 0.31
C ALA A 575 -5.57 -29.94 0.86
N GLY A 576 -5.41 -30.03 2.18
CA GLY A 576 -4.51 -30.99 2.84
C GLY A 576 -3.28 -30.36 3.50
N PHE A 577 -3.23 -29.04 3.65
CA PHE A 577 -2.17 -28.39 4.43
C PHE A 577 -2.47 -28.42 5.93
N THR A 578 -1.42 -28.53 6.74
CA THR A 578 -1.51 -28.29 8.18
C THR A 578 -1.63 -26.79 8.44
N VAL A 579 -2.75 -26.39 9.06
CA VAL A 579 -3.08 -24.97 9.28
C VAL A 579 -3.50 -24.74 10.71
N GLU A 580 -2.90 -23.77 11.37
CA GLU A 580 -3.15 -23.47 12.78
C GLU A 580 -3.37 -21.97 13.01
N VAL A 581 -4.12 -21.65 14.05
CA VAL A 581 -4.20 -20.30 14.61
C VAL A 581 -3.49 -20.35 15.96
N LYS A 582 -2.58 -19.39 16.21
CA LYS A 582 -1.96 -19.22 17.52
C LYS A 582 -2.35 -17.89 18.12
N ARG A 583 -2.63 -17.90 19.41
CA ARG A 583 -2.85 -16.69 20.21
C ARG A 583 -1.57 -16.30 20.90
N VAL A 584 -1.25 -15.01 20.87
CA VAL A 584 -0.08 -14.48 21.58
C VAL A 584 -0.50 -14.01 22.96
N GLU A 585 0.20 -14.52 23.96
CA GLU A 585 0.26 -13.95 25.29
C GLU A 585 1.61 -13.25 25.49
N TRP A 586 1.55 -12.04 26.03
CA TRP A 586 2.74 -11.23 26.26
C TRP A 586 3.41 -11.67 27.56
N ILE A 587 4.60 -12.23 27.43
CA ILE A 587 5.43 -12.66 28.56
C ILE A 587 6.70 -11.81 28.63
N ILE A 588 7.47 -12.01 29.69
CA ILE A 588 8.87 -11.60 29.73
C ILE A 588 9.65 -12.89 29.54
N ASP A 589 10.24 -13.03 28.36
CA ASP A 589 10.92 -14.24 27.99
C ASP A 589 12.39 -14.14 28.46
N PRO A 590 12.82 -14.98 29.42
CA PRO A 590 14.20 -14.94 29.89
C PRO A 590 15.21 -15.27 28.77
N GLU A 591 14.80 -16.06 27.78
CA GLU A 591 15.63 -16.43 26.63
C GLU A 591 15.64 -15.37 25.52
N GLN A 592 14.94 -14.26 25.73
CA GLN A 592 14.96 -13.15 24.79
C GLN A 592 16.33 -12.47 24.79
N LEU A 593 16.95 -12.41 23.61
CA LEU A 593 18.19 -11.69 23.40
C LEU A 593 17.93 -10.19 23.35
N TYR A 594 18.70 -9.46 24.16
CA TYR A 594 18.78 -8.01 24.14
C TYR A 594 20.21 -7.61 23.75
N VAL A 595 20.36 -6.60 22.90
CA VAL A 595 21.64 -5.96 22.67
C VAL A 595 21.51 -4.50 23.05
N VAL A 596 22.16 -4.13 24.16
CA VAL A 596 22.21 -2.78 24.69
C VAL A 596 23.30 -2.03 23.97
N VAL A 597 22.95 -0.98 23.26
CA VAL A 597 23.83 -0.20 22.39
C VAL A 597 23.87 1.24 22.87
N ASP A 598 25.07 1.79 22.85
CA ASP A 598 25.32 3.22 22.99
C ASP A 598 26.27 3.66 21.87
N VAL A 599 26.11 4.90 21.40
CA VAL A 599 26.92 5.46 20.31
C VAL A 599 27.47 6.84 20.66
N GLU A 600 28.75 7.02 20.37
CA GLU A 600 29.35 8.35 20.34
C GLU A 600 29.38 8.88 18.91
N THR A 601 29.18 10.19 18.76
CA THR A 601 28.89 10.80 17.46
C THR A 601 29.57 12.14 17.31
N THR A 602 29.76 12.59 16.07
CA THR A 602 30.33 13.91 15.77
C THR A 602 29.35 15.07 16.04
N GLY A 603 28.16 14.82 16.59
CA GLY A 603 27.11 15.82 16.83
C GLY A 603 25.71 15.20 16.94
N GLY A 604 24.68 15.99 17.24
CA GLY A 604 23.38 15.47 17.66
C GLY A 604 22.36 15.08 16.57
N ARG A 605 22.69 15.16 15.27
CA ARG A 605 21.73 14.88 14.18
C ARG A 605 22.24 13.83 13.20
N ALA A 606 21.70 12.61 13.24
CA ALA A 606 22.11 11.48 12.40
C ALA A 606 22.20 11.80 10.89
N ALA A 607 21.26 12.58 10.35
CA ALA A 607 21.29 12.94 8.93
C ALA A 607 22.56 13.71 8.50
N ARG A 608 23.20 14.46 9.42
CA ARG A 608 24.37 15.32 9.15
C ARG A 608 25.63 14.89 9.88
N ASN A 609 25.50 14.15 10.96
CA ASN A 609 26.59 13.72 11.83
C ASN A 609 26.86 12.23 11.65
N ARG A 610 28.02 11.76 12.10
CA ARG A 610 28.52 10.40 11.89
C ARG A 610 28.88 9.77 13.23
N VAL A 611 28.90 8.44 13.26
CA VAL A 611 29.27 7.67 14.46
C VAL A 611 30.80 7.62 14.60
N THR A 612 31.31 7.78 15.81
CA THR A 612 32.75 7.74 16.16
C THR A 612 33.11 6.56 17.05
N GLU A 613 32.16 6.03 17.81
CA GLU A 613 32.33 4.81 18.61
C GLU A 613 30.96 4.14 18.75
N ILE A 614 30.95 2.81 18.77
CA ILE A 614 29.78 2.02 19.16
C ILE A 614 30.23 1.07 20.27
N GLY A 615 29.44 1.00 21.34
CA GLY A 615 29.55 -0.01 22.37
C GLY A 615 28.26 -0.81 22.45
N ALA A 616 28.39 -2.13 22.53
CA ALA A 616 27.24 -3.03 22.56
C ALA A 616 27.45 -4.17 23.54
N VAL A 617 26.42 -4.47 24.33
CA VAL A 617 26.40 -5.54 25.33
C VAL A 617 25.22 -6.46 25.05
N LYS A 618 25.49 -7.75 24.82
CA LYS A 618 24.48 -8.76 24.57
C LYS A 618 24.09 -9.44 25.86
N VAL A 619 22.79 -9.44 26.16
CA VAL A 619 22.21 -9.94 27.40
C VAL A 619 21.19 -11.02 27.08
N GLN A 620 21.25 -12.12 27.81
CA GLN A 620 20.30 -13.23 27.78
C GLN A 620 20.11 -13.76 29.20
N ASN A 621 18.88 -14.06 29.61
CA ASN A 621 18.57 -14.60 30.93
C ASN A 621 19.18 -13.80 32.10
N GLY A 622 19.25 -12.48 31.94
CA GLY A 622 19.85 -11.59 32.93
C GLY A 622 21.38 -11.60 33.00
N GLU A 623 22.05 -12.34 32.15
CA GLU A 623 23.51 -12.44 32.09
C GLU A 623 24.07 -11.78 30.83
N VAL A 624 25.25 -11.18 30.94
CA VAL A 624 26.00 -10.66 29.78
C VAL A 624 26.70 -11.81 29.09
N ILE A 625 26.23 -12.16 27.89
CA ILE A 625 26.76 -13.28 27.08
C ILE A 625 27.74 -12.82 25.99
N GLY A 626 27.89 -11.51 25.78
CA GLY A 626 28.83 -10.97 24.80
C GLY A 626 28.97 -9.46 24.89
N LYS A 627 30.13 -8.97 24.44
CA LYS A 627 30.42 -7.54 24.32
C LYS A 627 31.03 -7.28 22.95
N TRP A 628 30.71 -6.14 22.38
CA TRP A 628 31.24 -5.70 21.09
C TRP A 628 31.51 -4.20 21.17
N GLN A 629 32.65 -3.76 20.65
CA GLN A 629 33.02 -2.35 20.63
C GLN A 629 33.89 -2.05 19.42
N SER A 630 33.74 -0.84 18.86
CA SER A 630 34.63 -0.36 17.83
C SER A 630 34.69 1.17 17.81
N LEU A 631 35.91 1.71 17.71
CA LEU A 631 36.10 3.08 17.24
C LEU A 631 35.85 3.10 15.73
N ILE A 632 35.28 4.19 15.24
CA ILE A 632 34.88 4.31 13.84
C ILE A 632 35.46 5.60 13.29
N ASN A 633 36.06 5.52 12.11
CA ASN A 633 36.42 6.71 11.34
C ASN A 633 35.14 7.33 10.77
N PRO A 634 34.70 8.51 11.27
CA PRO A 634 33.46 9.15 10.81
C PRO A 634 33.59 9.76 9.41
N GLN A 635 34.80 9.77 8.83
CA GLN A 635 35.14 10.42 7.56
C GLN A 635 34.80 11.92 7.55
N GLN A 636 34.80 12.55 8.72
CA GLN A 636 34.64 13.98 8.91
C GLN A 636 35.29 14.43 10.22
N ALA A 637 35.56 15.74 10.34
CA ALA A 637 36.16 16.27 11.56
C ALA A 637 35.20 16.19 12.75
N ILE A 638 35.70 15.72 13.89
CA ILE A 638 35.03 15.77 15.19
C ILE A 638 35.19 17.19 15.76
N PRO A 639 34.09 17.91 16.05
CA PRO A 639 34.14 19.24 16.65
C PRO A 639 34.76 19.23 18.06
N ALA A 640 35.49 20.29 18.42
CA ALA A 640 36.21 20.36 19.71
C ALA A 640 35.30 20.24 20.94
N ASN A 641 34.04 20.70 20.87
CA ASN A 641 33.06 20.54 21.95
C ASN A 641 32.64 19.07 22.13
N ILE A 642 32.61 18.28 21.05
CA ILE A 642 32.33 16.85 21.12
C ILE A 642 33.55 16.11 21.67
N THR A 643 34.76 16.41 21.19
CA THR A 643 35.99 15.82 21.75
C THR A 643 36.14 16.08 23.25
N ARG A 644 35.74 17.26 23.74
CA ARG A 644 35.71 17.53 25.19
C ARG A 644 34.67 16.73 25.95
N LEU A 645 33.56 16.38 25.30
CA LEU A 645 32.47 15.62 25.90
C LEU A 645 32.82 14.13 25.98
N THR A 646 33.32 13.57 24.88
CA THR A 646 33.51 12.11 24.72
C THR A 646 34.95 11.65 24.91
N GLY A 647 35.91 12.57 24.89
CA GLY A 647 37.33 12.25 24.89
C GLY A 647 37.85 11.69 23.56
N ILE A 648 36.98 11.47 22.55
CA ILE A 648 37.38 10.92 21.25
C ILE A 648 37.96 12.04 20.38
N THR A 649 39.25 11.89 20.05
CA THR A 649 39.99 12.85 19.21
C THR A 649 40.00 12.42 17.74
N ASN A 650 40.17 13.38 16.83
CA ASN A 650 40.36 13.09 15.40
C ASN A 650 41.54 12.12 15.15
N ALA A 651 42.59 12.17 15.98
CA ALA A 651 43.74 11.27 15.87
C ALA A 651 43.40 9.81 16.23
N MET A 652 42.53 9.59 17.22
CA MET A 652 42.11 8.24 17.63
C MET A 652 41.33 7.52 16.54
N VAL A 653 40.47 8.24 15.81
CA VAL A 653 39.59 7.67 14.79
C VAL A 653 40.20 7.67 13.39
N ALA A 654 41.34 8.33 13.17
CA ALA A 654 41.94 8.47 11.84
C ALA A 654 42.32 7.11 11.22
N GLY A 655 42.83 6.19 12.04
CA GLY A 655 43.18 4.82 11.64
C GLY A 655 42.13 3.76 12.00
N ALA A 656 40.98 4.17 12.53
CA ALA A 656 39.88 3.27 12.87
C ALA A 656 39.13 2.83 11.59
N PRO A 657 38.44 1.68 11.60
CA PRO A 657 37.65 1.24 10.46
C PRO A 657 36.51 2.23 10.15
N VAL A 658 36.11 2.33 8.89
CA VAL A 658 34.87 3.03 8.52
C VAL A 658 33.68 2.13 8.83
N PHE A 659 32.47 2.71 8.98
CA PHE A 659 31.28 1.93 9.29
C PHE A 659 31.01 0.77 8.29
N ALA A 660 31.36 0.95 7.02
CA ALA A 660 31.20 -0.08 5.99
C ALA A 660 31.96 -1.38 6.31
N GLU A 661 33.12 -1.28 6.98
CA GLU A 661 34.00 -2.42 7.28
C GLU A 661 33.52 -3.22 8.50
N ILE A 662 32.74 -2.59 9.40
CA ILE A 662 32.23 -3.21 10.63
C ILE A 662 30.73 -3.55 10.57
N ALA A 663 30.05 -3.17 9.48
CA ALA A 663 28.59 -3.27 9.38
C ALA A 663 28.09 -4.71 9.45
N ASP A 664 28.82 -5.66 8.85
CA ASP A 664 28.47 -7.08 8.88
C ASP A 664 28.68 -7.67 10.27
N ASP A 665 29.85 -7.45 10.87
CA ASP A 665 30.17 -7.90 12.23
C ASP A 665 29.16 -7.39 13.27
N PHE A 666 28.77 -6.12 13.18
CA PHE A 666 27.76 -5.54 14.08
C PHE A 666 26.36 -6.11 13.82
N GLN A 667 25.99 -6.33 12.55
CA GLN A 667 24.70 -6.94 12.21
C GLN A 667 24.62 -8.40 12.71
N ASP A 668 25.71 -9.15 12.63
CA ASP A 668 25.82 -10.52 13.12
C ASP A 668 25.78 -10.56 14.65
N PHE A 669 26.48 -9.61 15.31
CA PHE A 669 26.39 -9.45 16.77
C PHE A 669 24.96 -9.14 17.23
N MET A 670 24.23 -8.29 16.50
CA MET A 670 22.81 -8.00 16.76
C MET A 670 21.92 -9.24 16.56
N GLY A 671 22.12 -10.03 15.50
CA GLY A 671 21.30 -11.20 15.19
C GLY A 671 19.80 -10.89 15.18
N ASN A 672 19.00 -11.64 15.94
CA ASN A 672 17.57 -11.36 16.13
C ASN A 672 17.25 -10.61 17.44
N ALA A 673 18.27 -10.08 18.12
CA ALA A 673 18.09 -9.40 19.40
C ALA A 673 17.28 -8.11 19.28
N ILE A 674 16.68 -7.71 20.40
CA ILE A 674 16.05 -6.41 20.57
C ILE A 674 17.15 -5.37 20.75
N PHE A 675 17.08 -4.30 19.97
CA PHE A 675 17.96 -3.15 20.14
C PHE A 675 17.51 -2.37 21.37
N VAL A 676 18.34 -2.35 22.39
CA VAL A 676 18.11 -1.62 23.63
C VAL A 676 19.06 -0.43 23.69
N ALA A 677 18.59 0.71 24.16
CA ALA A 677 19.47 1.83 24.48
C ALA A 677 18.83 2.72 25.54
N HIS A 678 19.63 3.56 26.18
CA HIS A 678 19.08 4.50 27.16
C HIS A 678 18.19 5.56 26.51
N ASN A 679 18.58 6.06 25.33
CA ASN A 679 17.74 6.92 24.51
C ASN A 679 17.60 6.34 23.09
N VAL A 680 16.84 5.25 22.97
CA VAL A 680 16.75 4.46 21.72
C VAL A 680 16.50 5.24 20.44
N ARG A 681 15.78 6.37 20.48
CA ARG A 681 15.57 7.21 19.29
C ARG A 681 16.85 7.83 18.76
N PHE A 682 17.79 8.14 19.63
CA PHE A 682 19.10 8.70 19.29
C PHE A 682 20.00 7.60 18.72
N ASP A 683 20.31 6.59 19.52
CA ASP A 683 21.28 5.54 19.17
C ASP A 683 20.85 4.75 17.92
N TYR A 684 19.60 4.27 17.91
CA TYR A 684 19.03 3.57 16.76
C TYR A 684 19.00 4.46 15.52
N GLY A 685 18.73 5.76 15.70
CA GLY A 685 18.68 6.74 14.61
C GLY A 685 20.02 6.86 13.89
N PHE A 686 21.13 6.89 14.63
CA PHE A 686 22.48 6.93 14.07
C PHE A 686 22.86 5.62 13.37
N ILE A 687 22.67 4.48 14.04
CA ILE A 687 22.97 3.17 13.44
C ILE A 687 22.15 2.94 12.16
N SER A 688 20.85 3.20 12.22
CA SER A 688 19.95 3.08 11.08
C SER A 688 20.37 3.97 9.91
N GLU A 689 20.87 5.17 10.20
CA GLU A 689 21.36 6.10 9.19
C GLU A 689 22.69 5.65 8.57
N GLU A 690 23.61 5.10 9.34
CA GLU A 690 24.86 4.52 8.81
C GLU A 690 24.57 3.31 7.90
N PHE A 691 23.69 2.39 8.29
CA PHE A 691 23.24 1.32 7.39
C PHE A 691 22.55 1.85 6.13
N ARG A 692 21.75 2.92 6.26
CA ARG A 692 21.09 3.56 5.11
C ARG A 692 22.11 4.13 4.11
N ARG A 693 23.27 4.62 4.58
CA ARG A 693 24.37 5.09 3.70
C ARG A 693 25.00 3.94 2.91
N LEU A 694 24.86 2.69 3.39
CA LEU A 694 25.28 1.47 2.70
C LEU A 694 24.15 0.84 1.85
N ASP A 695 23.04 1.55 1.62
CA ASP A 695 21.82 1.03 0.97
C ASP A 695 21.21 -0.21 1.68
N ARG A 696 21.54 -0.39 2.96
CA ARG A 696 21.03 -1.47 3.81
C ARG A 696 19.95 -0.95 4.75
N ARG A 697 19.04 -1.83 5.15
CA ARG A 697 17.99 -1.51 6.14
C ARG A 697 18.33 -2.15 7.46
N PHE A 698 18.48 -1.34 8.50
CA PHE A 698 18.59 -1.80 9.87
C PHE A 698 17.20 -1.85 10.53
N ARG A 699 16.72 -3.05 10.89
CA ARG A 699 15.35 -3.27 11.40
C ARG A 699 15.33 -4.22 12.60
N HIS A 700 15.37 -3.64 13.79
CA HIS A 700 15.24 -4.37 15.05
C HIS A 700 14.09 -3.81 15.89
N PRO A 701 13.43 -4.66 16.70
CA PRO A 701 12.58 -4.20 17.79
C PRO A 701 13.39 -3.33 18.74
N GLN A 702 12.73 -2.38 19.40
CA GLN A 702 13.40 -1.35 20.19
C GLN A 702 12.88 -1.34 21.62
N LEU A 703 13.79 -1.18 22.58
CA LEU A 703 13.46 -0.92 23.98
C LEU A 703 14.28 0.26 24.50
N CYS A 704 13.62 1.19 25.18
CA CYS A 704 14.24 2.40 25.72
C CYS A 704 14.33 2.30 27.25
N THR A 705 15.54 2.16 27.81
CA THR A 705 15.67 2.02 29.28
C THR A 705 15.26 3.30 30.00
N CYS A 706 15.47 4.50 29.44
CA CYS A 706 14.98 5.75 30.03
C CYS A 706 13.44 5.77 30.12
N ALA A 707 12.74 5.37 29.05
CA ALA A 707 11.28 5.34 29.03
C ALA A 707 10.72 4.27 29.98
N SER A 708 11.34 3.08 30.01
CA SER A 708 10.97 2.00 30.92
C SER A 708 11.18 2.40 32.38
N MET A 709 12.31 3.02 32.72
CA MET A 709 12.57 3.55 34.06
C MET A 709 11.55 4.61 34.48
N ARG A 710 11.18 5.54 33.58
CA ARG A 710 10.12 6.53 33.87
C ARG A 710 8.78 5.90 34.17
N THR A 711 8.45 4.82 33.49
CA THR A 711 7.17 4.12 33.66
C THR A 711 7.15 3.29 34.94
N LEU A 712 8.19 2.50 35.18
CA LEU A 712 8.25 1.49 36.24
C LEU A 712 8.78 2.02 37.58
N TYR A 713 9.64 3.03 37.54
CA TYR A 713 10.29 3.65 38.70
C TYR A 713 10.02 5.15 38.72
N LYS A 714 8.81 5.54 39.12
CA LYS A 714 8.35 6.93 39.16
C LYS A 714 9.00 7.70 40.32
N GLY A 715 9.16 9.02 40.15
CA GLY A 715 9.55 9.93 41.23
C GLY A 715 11.01 10.42 41.21
N HIS A 716 11.80 10.03 40.21
CA HIS A 716 13.18 10.51 40.08
C HIS A 716 13.25 11.94 39.55
N LYS A 717 14.19 12.75 40.08
CA LYS A 717 14.42 14.14 39.65
C LYS A 717 14.95 14.24 38.21
N SER A 718 15.75 13.26 37.79
CA SER A 718 16.28 13.12 36.44
C SER A 718 16.29 11.65 36.05
N TYR A 719 16.10 11.38 34.76
CA TYR A 719 16.18 10.05 34.15
C TYR A 719 17.32 9.98 33.14
N SER A 720 18.38 10.79 33.30
CA SER A 720 19.63 10.59 32.58
C SER A 720 20.36 9.34 33.09
N LEU A 721 21.15 8.70 32.23
CA LEU A 721 21.90 7.49 32.56
C LEU A 721 22.70 7.67 33.85
N GLY A 722 23.56 8.69 33.91
CA GLY A 722 24.38 8.97 35.10
C GLY A 722 23.57 9.24 36.38
N SER A 723 22.41 9.91 36.28
CA SER A 723 21.56 10.15 37.47
C SER A 723 20.94 8.85 37.99
N LEU A 724 20.50 7.97 37.08
CA LEU A 724 19.95 6.68 37.46
C LEU A 724 21.04 5.75 38.00
N CYS A 725 22.21 5.69 37.35
CA CYS A 725 23.34 4.91 37.84
C CYS A 725 23.74 5.29 39.26
N SER A 726 23.85 6.60 39.55
CA SER A 726 24.10 7.10 40.90
C SER A 726 23.00 6.73 41.90
N THR A 727 21.73 6.72 41.47
CA THR A 727 20.58 6.40 42.34
C THR A 727 20.52 4.90 42.69
N TYR A 728 20.89 4.03 41.73
CA TYR A 728 20.78 2.58 41.86
C TYR A 728 22.11 1.88 42.19
N GLY A 729 23.18 2.64 42.45
CA GLY A 729 24.49 2.09 42.79
C GLY A 729 25.18 1.36 41.64
N ILE A 730 24.87 1.70 40.39
CA ILE A 730 25.51 1.13 39.19
C ILE A 730 26.79 1.92 38.92
N GLU A 731 27.91 1.21 38.80
CA GLU A 731 29.21 1.82 38.57
C GLU A 731 29.34 2.36 37.14
N LEU A 732 29.72 3.64 37.00
CA LEU A 732 29.91 4.32 35.72
C LEU A 732 31.36 4.81 35.60
N LYS A 733 32.28 3.91 35.24
CA LYS A 733 33.74 4.12 35.32
C LYS A 733 34.26 5.21 34.37
N SER A 734 33.69 5.35 33.18
CA SER A 734 34.11 6.32 32.17
C SER A 734 32.89 6.77 31.37
N HIS A 735 32.16 7.73 31.93
CA HIS A 735 31.00 8.31 31.26
C HIS A 735 31.42 8.93 29.91
N HIS A 736 30.62 8.72 28.86
CA HIS A 736 30.93 9.08 27.46
C HIS A 736 31.98 8.21 26.76
N ARG A 737 32.08 6.95 27.19
CA ARG A 737 32.66 5.86 26.40
C ARG A 737 31.56 4.85 26.11
N ALA A 738 31.35 4.55 24.83
CA ALA A 738 30.13 3.88 24.39
C ALA A 738 29.94 2.51 25.07
N LEU A 739 31.01 1.70 25.23
CA LEU A 739 30.88 0.39 25.89
C LEU A 739 30.54 0.52 27.38
N CYS A 740 31.13 1.48 28.09
CA CYS A 740 30.86 1.68 29.52
C CYS A 740 29.40 2.14 29.75
N ASP A 741 28.91 3.04 28.91
CA ASP A 741 27.54 3.53 28.99
C ASP A 741 26.54 2.41 28.59
N ALA A 742 26.88 1.56 27.62
CA ALA A 742 26.10 0.37 27.27
C ALA A 742 26.04 -0.68 28.40
N GLU A 743 27.14 -0.93 29.11
CA GLU A 743 27.20 -1.81 30.29
C GLU A 743 26.30 -1.27 31.42
N ALA A 744 26.39 0.02 31.72
CA ALA A 744 25.55 0.65 32.74
C ALA A 744 24.07 0.63 32.36
N ALA A 745 23.75 0.83 31.08
CA ALA A 745 22.38 0.70 30.58
C ALA A 745 21.89 -0.76 30.60
N ALA A 746 22.78 -1.75 30.49
CA ALA A 746 22.43 -3.16 30.64
C ALA A 746 22.04 -3.50 32.09
N GLU A 747 22.75 -2.98 33.09
CA GLU A 747 22.37 -3.11 34.50
C GLU A 747 20.98 -2.49 34.77
N LEU A 748 20.67 -1.33 34.16
CA LEU A 748 19.32 -0.76 34.22
C LEU A 748 18.27 -1.67 33.55
N LEU A 749 18.61 -2.32 32.42
CA LEU A 749 17.73 -3.28 31.76
C LEU A 749 17.43 -4.47 32.68
N LEU A 750 18.40 -4.96 33.45
CA LEU A 750 18.18 -6.05 34.41
C LEU A 750 17.18 -5.63 35.50
N LEU A 751 17.33 -4.43 36.06
CA LEU A 751 16.36 -3.88 37.03
C LEU A 751 14.96 -3.76 36.41
N ILE A 752 14.87 -3.22 35.19
CA ILE A 752 13.61 -3.11 34.44
C ILE A 752 12.96 -4.49 34.29
N ASN A 753 13.71 -5.50 33.85
CA ASN A 753 13.19 -6.85 33.61
C ASN A 753 12.74 -7.52 34.91
N ALA A 754 13.51 -7.39 36.00
CA ALA A 754 13.10 -7.86 37.31
C ALA A 754 11.77 -7.22 37.76
N ARG A 755 11.62 -5.90 37.58
CA ARG A 755 10.39 -5.18 37.93
C ARG A 755 9.20 -5.57 37.07
N ARG A 756 9.43 -5.81 35.78
CA ARG A 756 8.40 -6.29 34.85
C ARG A 756 7.93 -7.69 35.28
N LEU A 757 8.84 -8.57 35.68
CA LEU A 757 8.51 -9.93 36.16
C LEU A 757 7.67 -9.88 37.44
N GLU A 758 8.05 -9.04 38.42
CA GLU A 758 7.26 -8.81 39.64
C GLU A 758 5.84 -8.32 39.34
N ALA A 759 5.67 -7.47 38.32
CA ALA A 759 4.37 -6.94 37.94
C ALA A 759 3.51 -7.97 37.21
N ALA A 760 4.12 -8.89 36.45
CA ALA A 760 3.41 -9.97 35.75
C ALA A 760 2.96 -11.10 36.69
N SER A 761 3.58 -11.25 37.87
CA SER A 761 3.18 -12.23 38.90
C SER A 761 2.06 -11.75 39.85
N ARG A 762 1.54 -10.53 39.66
CA ARG A 762 0.43 -9.94 40.43
C ARG A 762 -0.82 -9.86 39.56
#